data_AF-A0A7K4IDG6-F1
#
_entry.id   AF-A0A7K4IDG6-F1
#
_cell.length_a   1.000
_cell.length_b   1.000
_cell.length_c   1.000
_cell.angle_alpha   90.00
_cell.angle_beta   90.00
_cell.angle_gamma   90.00
#
_symmetry.space_group_name_H-M   'P 1'
#
loop_
_entity.id
_entity.type
_entity.pdbx_description
1 polymer ?
#
loop_
_entity_poly.entity_id
_entity_poly.type
_entity_poly.pdbx_seq_one_letter_code
_entity_poly.pdbx_strand_id
1 'polypeptide(L)'
;MTEFKCRLCRTTVKFSLDDPSSYQTKTESGNPFIGRLFTVRVIHAAADEKTHVNVVVVDEHGEYRAHKDCYEQHSSLSGLVDDFEVVAAQLPQEIRPYLDLATPEDRHAIAKLGVRSEQTPRQWLKTLDRLRLTNPNSRLLEFLYAKWAFVTGSADLVLSIPATEKSWVCPLNLRLQARLSTQGTAERAKALDMSSEPELIQLEDAVAKADVYSRAGVMDALEDVYRTSAKRWGAQSSSITPKVASLFIQCFYALGLMRQGMLAAGLSLLEPVFTFAQIVDNREMIVVAGNAYASILRRTGDTRRALLVYEIALNAAEQLEDERSRVALLMNLAIVEHTQGMYETALEKQRRAYASQLVQSEPSMKLSIMTDMSESLCALERYEEAKEMILEGLAHSDIPTHIRVALLTNLKKIAGKTQSRELTTWIRHNLPTGDFLTSPHGVLFSHELDALEFEINQEWQGLVSNLDTQLELMAQYGMTESAGEVEFRAAEAYFLLYQKTHRQDHLVSCLRHLDLAKAIAMEGGYHGDLCRLSLMKGLVAAYSGAYDRARAHLEEAVGLARDHGLQSLEEQARAQLESLDSKRGTESTRLESVVRAMFKRLSFGKNEPPSTPKPAAIHALWIGDRKQSLSVFFTSRGEQSKTHQAYLNGVVDAWTSHADTTYIESFSGTMGDVIIEASRDCMGVIVCDRMNYTAGRTLQRILSELDRFPLRAIPEEAAGRVKILVSSSFEGLEEVNGG
;
A
#
# COMPACT_ATOMS: atom_id res chain seq x y z
N MET A 1 41.45 -5.85 11.61
CA MET A 1 42.13 -6.45 10.44
C MET A 1 41.11 -7.27 9.68
N THR A 2 40.86 -6.94 8.42
CA THR A 2 39.88 -7.61 7.57
C THR A 2 40.55 -8.74 6.78
N GLU A 3 39.87 -9.87 6.64
CA GLU A 3 40.33 -11.01 5.87
C GLU A 3 39.31 -11.41 4.80
N PHE A 4 39.77 -11.69 3.57
CA PHE A 4 38.93 -12.22 2.49
C PHE A 4 39.73 -13.15 1.58
N LYS A 5 39.04 -13.96 0.76
CA LYS A 5 39.70 -14.78 -0.27
C LYS A 5 39.70 -14.05 -1.61
N CYS A 6 40.87 -13.93 -2.24
CA CYS A 6 40.99 -13.40 -3.60
C CYS A 6 40.09 -14.18 -4.55
N ARG A 7 39.40 -13.47 -5.45
CA ARG A 7 38.50 -14.07 -6.44
C ARG A 7 39.21 -14.88 -7.51
N LEU A 8 40.39 -14.44 -7.89
CA LEU A 8 41.16 -15.00 -9.00
C LEU A 8 41.94 -16.25 -8.57
N CYS A 9 42.68 -16.20 -7.45
CA CYS A 9 43.52 -17.32 -6.99
C CYS A 9 43.08 -17.99 -5.68
N ARG A 10 42.01 -17.53 -5.03
CA ARG A 10 41.49 -18.08 -3.75
C ARG A 10 42.41 -17.95 -2.53
N THR A 11 43.57 -17.30 -2.65
CA THR A 11 44.47 -16.99 -1.53
C THR A 11 43.81 -16.03 -0.53
N THR A 12 44.06 -16.22 0.76
CA THR A 12 43.59 -15.30 1.80
C THR A 12 44.41 -14.01 1.77
N VAL A 13 43.73 -12.89 1.55
CA VAL A 13 44.27 -11.54 1.55
C VAL A 13 43.80 -10.84 2.82
N LYS A 14 44.68 -10.06 3.45
CA LYS A 14 44.37 -9.32 4.67
C LYS A 14 44.77 -7.86 4.52
N PHE A 15 43.97 -6.95 5.08
CA PHE A 15 44.28 -5.53 5.14
C PHE A 15 43.68 -4.90 6.41
N SER A 16 44.00 -3.64 6.70
CA SER A 16 43.44 -2.89 7.84
C SER A 16 42.94 -1.52 7.38
N LEU A 17 41.72 -1.14 7.78
CA LEU A 17 41.15 0.18 7.46
C LEU A 17 41.94 1.34 8.08
N ASP A 18 42.65 1.06 9.18
CA ASP A 18 43.47 2.04 9.93
C ASP A 18 44.92 2.10 9.42
N ASP A 19 45.31 1.23 8.49
CA ASP A 19 46.65 1.20 7.90
C ASP A 19 46.58 1.48 6.39
N PRO A 20 46.78 2.74 5.96
CA PRO A 20 46.78 3.13 4.55
C PRO A 20 47.82 2.41 3.69
N SER A 21 48.84 1.78 4.27
CA SER A 21 49.82 1.01 3.51
C SER A 21 49.32 -0.38 3.08
N SER A 22 48.24 -0.86 3.71
CA SER A 22 47.66 -2.19 3.48
C SER A 22 46.64 -2.25 2.33
N TYR A 23 46.31 -1.11 1.72
CA TYR A 23 45.36 -1.00 0.60
C TYR A 23 45.75 0.17 -0.34
N GLN A 24 45.24 0.15 -1.58
CA GLN A 24 45.58 1.16 -2.60
C GLN A 24 44.67 2.39 -2.54
N THR A 25 43.36 2.17 -2.44
CA THR A 25 42.37 3.26 -2.31
C THR A 25 41.28 2.85 -1.34
N LYS A 26 40.69 3.83 -0.67
CA LYS A 26 39.53 3.70 0.21
C LYS A 26 38.56 4.82 -0.08
N THR A 27 37.31 4.47 -0.37
CA THR A 27 36.22 5.43 -0.49
C THR A 27 35.13 5.07 0.52
N GLU A 28 34.58 6.10 1.17
CA GLU A 28 33.48 5.95 2.12
C GLU A 28 32.14 6.17 1.41
N SER A 29 31.19 5.31 1.70
CA SER A 29 29.80 5.44 1.31
C SER A 29 28.90 5.00 2.47
N GLY A 30 27.58 5.19 2.33
CA GLY A 30 26.64 4.79 3.37
C GLY A 30 25.39 5.64 3.39
N ASN A 31 24.43 5.22 4.21
CA ASN A 31 23.20 5.96 4.48
C ASN A 31 22.60 5.46 5.82
N PRO A 32 21.54 6.10 6.33
CA PRO A 32 20.93 5.69 7.61
C PRO A 32 20.40 4.25 7.65
N PHE A 33 20.22 3.58 6.50
CA PHE A 33 19.76 2.19 6.43
C PHE A 33 20.88 1.16 6.57
N ILE A 34 22.05 1.40 5.98
CA ILE A 34 23.15 0.42 5.92
C ILE A 34 24.36 0.80 6.78
N GLY A 35 24.33 1.97 7.40
CA GLY A 35 25.47 2.53 8.13
C GLY A 35 26.58 2.97 7.18
N ARG A 36 27.81 3.08 7.72
CA ARG A 36 29.01 3.43 6.95
C ARG A 36 29.64 2.18 6.32
N LEU A 37 29.94 2.28 5.04
CA LEU A 37 30.64 1.26 4.26
C LEU A 37 31.91 1.86 3.65
N PHE A 38 32.94 1.03 3.55
CA PHE A 38 34.20 1.37 2.90
C PHE A 38 34.41 0.46 1.70
N THR A 39 34.51 1.06 0.51
CA THR A 39 34.99 0.35 -0.68
C THR A 39 36.51 0.49 -0.72
N VAL A 40 37.19 -0.65 -0.62
CA VAL A 40 38.64 -0.72 -0.48
C VAL A 40 39.24 -1.51 -1.63
N ARG A 41 40.19 -0.90 -2.33
CA ARG A 41 40.98 -1.56 -3.38
C ARG A 41 42.22 -2.17 -2.74
N VAL A 42 42.32 -3.48 -2.76
CA VAL A 42 43.43 -4.24 -2.17
C VAL A 42 44.15 -5.02 -3.27
N ILE A 43 45.47 -4.90 -3.29
CA ILE A 43 46.33 -5.56 -4.26
C ILE A 43 47.20 -6.62 -3.58
N HIS A 44 47.44 -7.74 -4.26
CA HIS A 44 48.43 -8.72 -3.83
C HIS A 44 49.11 -9.40 -5.02
N ALA A 45 50.34 -9.86 -4.82
CA ALA A 45 51.06 -10.62 -5.81
C ALA A 45 50.46 -12.04 -5.97
N ALA A 46 50.36 -12.51 -7.20
CA ALA A 46 49.93 -13.86 -7.56
C ALA A 46 51.11 -14.66 -8.15
N ALA A 47 50.89 -15.93 -8.46
CA ALA A 47 51.85 -16.72 -9.23
C ALA A 47 52.06 -16.10 -10.63
N ASP A 48 53.26 -16.27 -11.20
CA ASP A 48 53.64 -15.82 -12.56
C ASP A 48 53.76 -14.30 -12.77
N GLU A 49 54.31 -13.55 -11.79
CA GLU A 49 54.55 -12.08 -11.86
C GLU A 49 53.29 -11.22 -12.08
N LYS A 50 52.09 -11.79 -11.87
CA LYS A 50 50.82 -11.07 -11.99
C LYS A 50 50.44 -10.37 -10.68
N THR A 51 49.85 -9.18 -10.76
CA THR A 51 49.25 -8.51 -9.60
C THR A 51 47.74 -8.66 -9.65
N HIS A 52 47.13 -9.19 -8.60
CA HIS A 52 45.67 -9.28 -8.49
C HIS A 52 45.13 -8.05 -7.78
N VAL A 53 44.12 -7.43 -8.38
CA VAL A 53 43.36 -6.34 -7.78
C VAL A 53 42.02 -6.89 -7.31
N ASN A 54 41.67 -6.63 -6.05
CA ASN A 54 40.36 -6.95 -5.50
C ASN A 54 39.75 -5.66 -4.94
N VAL A 55 38.54 -5.32 -5.36
CA VAL A 55 37.76 -4.22 -4.78
C VAL A 55 36.73 -4.84 -3.85
N VAL A 56 36.87 -4.61 -2.56
CA VAL A 56 36.02 -5.20 -1.52
C VAL A 56 35.26 -4.14 -0.76
N VAL A 57 34.08 -4.49 -0.28
CA VAL A 57 33.24 -3.64 0.57
C VAL A 57 33.31 -4.20 1.98
N VAL A 58 33.61 -3.32 2.94
CA VAL A 58 33.63 -3.62 4.37
C VAL A 58 32.80 -2.61 5.13
N ASP A 59 32.36 -2.95 6.33
CA ASP A 59 31.63 -2.00 7.18
C ASP A 59 32.56 -1.17 8.08
N GLU A 60 31.98 -0.37 8.97
CA GLU A 60 32.70 0.45 9.95
C GLU A 60 33.50 -0.31 11.00
N HIS A 61 33.25 -1.60 11.16
CA HIS A 61 34.01 -2.49 12.03
C HIS A 61 35.11 -3.26 11.28
N GLY A 62 35.21 -3.08 9.95
CA GLY A 62 36.13 -3.81 9.09
C GLY A 62 35.67 -5.23 8.79
N GLU A 63 34.39 -5.58 8.99
CA GLU A 63 33.84 -6.86 8.55
C GLU A 63 33.69 -6.87 7.02
N TYR A 64 34.15 -7.95 6.39
CA TYR A 64 33.97 -8.16 4.95
C TYR A 64 32.48 -8.36 4.60
N ARG A 65 31.97 -7.53 3.69
CA ARG A 65 30.57 -7.58 3.23
C ARG A 65 30.44 -8.15 1.82
N ALA A 66 31.24 -7.69 0.87
CA ALA A 66 31.17 -8.14 -0.52
C ALA A 66 32.47 -7.91 -1.30
N HIS A 67 32.63 -8.55 -2.46
CA HIS A 67 33.50 -8.07 -3.53
C HIS A 67 32.66 -7.18 -4.44
N LYS A 68 33.21 -6.07 -4.93
CA LYS A 68 32.61 -5.21 -5.96
C LYS A 68 33.21 -5.48 -7.33
N ASP A 69 34.52 -5.73 -7.38
CA ASP A 69 35.27 -5.96 -8.63
C ASP A 69 36.54 -6.80 -8.37
N CYS A 70 37.07 -7.44 -9.41
CA CYS A 70 38.38 -8.10 -9.39
C CYS A 70 38.95 -8.29 -10.81
N TYR A 71 40.23 -7.98 -11.00
CA TYR A 71 40.92 -8.14 -12.28
C TYR A 71 42.43 -8.32 -12.09
N GLU A 72 43.08 -8.83 -13.14
CA GLU A 72 44.53 -8.94 -13.21
C GLU A 72 45.13 -7.60 -13.69
N GLN A 73 46.21 -7.17 -13.04
CA GLN A 73 47.02 -6.02 -13.46
C GLN A 73 48.41 -6.54 -13.83
N HIS A 74 48.81 -6.41 -15.10
CA HIS A 74 50.13 -6.83 -15.57
C HIS A 74 51.16 -5.69 -15.45
N SER A 75 52.40 -6.05 -15.11
CA SER A 75 53.58 -5.23 -15.31
C SER A 75 54.01 -5.32 -16.78
N SER A 76 53.41 -4.46 -17.61
CA SER A 76 53.85 -4.05 -18.95
C SER A 76 54.78 -5.01 -19.72
N LEU A 77 54.22 -5.86 -20.59
CA LEU A 77 54.93 -6.46 -21.74
C LEU A 77 54.01 -7.19 -22.76
N SER A 78 52.80 -6.70 -23.06
CA SER A 78 52.14 -6.90 -24.37
C SER A 78 50.94 -5.95 -24.53
N GLY A 79 51.08 -4.91 -25.35
CA GLY A 79 50.16 -3.76 -25.45
C GLY A 79 48.79 -4.01 -26.11
N LEU A 80 48.13 -5.15 -25.87
CA LEU A 80 46.75 -5.43 -26.30
C LEU A 80 45.87 -5.94 -25.15
N VAL A 81 46.45 -6.58 -24.14
CA VAL A 81 45.70 -7.15 -23.00
C VAL A 81 45.45 -6.10 -21.91
N ASP A 82 46.42 -5.19 -21.68
CA ASP A 82 46.30 -4.12 -20.67
C ASP A 82 45.24 -3.06 -21.03
N ASP A 83 44.99 -2.82 -22.32
CA ASP A 83 44.03 -1.80 -22.77
C ASP A 83 42.57 -2.21 -22.52
N PHE A 84 42.25 -3.52 -22.62
CA PHE A 84 40.89 -4.01 -22.40
C PHE A 84 40.46 -3.87 -20.94
N GLU A 85 41.24 -4.38 -19.99
CA GLU A 85 40.87 -4.38 -18.56
C GLU A 85 40.77 -2.95 -18.00
N VAL A 86 41.64 -2.04 -18.47
CA VAL A 86 41.60 -0.61 -18.11
C VAL A 86 40.33 0.07 -18.60
N VAL A 87 39.89 -0.23 -19.82
CA VAL A 87 38.64 0.30 -20.36
C VAL A 87 37.45 -0.38 -19.69
N ALA A 88 37.48 -1.70 -19.52
CA ALA A 88 36.44 -2.52 -18.88
C ALA A 88 36.07 -2.00 -17.48
N ALA A 89 37.06 -1.63 -16.68
CA ALA A 89 36.87 -1.05 -15.36
C ALA A 89 36.15 0.31 -15.36
N GLN A 90 36.08 1.00 -16.51
CA GLN A 90 35.38 2.28 -16.66
C GLN A 90 33.92 2.10 -17.11
N LEU A 91 33.54 0.95 -17.69
CA LEU A 91 32.15 0.71 -18.10
C LEU A 91 31.20 0.80 -16.89
N PRO A 92 29.91 1.10 -17.10
CA PRO A 92 28.92 1.05 -16.05
C PRO A 92 28.87 -0.30 -15.34
N GLN A 93 28.79 -0.28 -14.01
CA GLN A 93 28.87 -1.48 -13.17
C GLN A 93 27.77 -2.51 -13.49
N GLU A 94 26.60 -2.06 -13.91
CA GLU A 94 25.45 -2.89 -14.25
C GLU A 94 25.67 -3.78 -15.48
N ILE A 95 26.63 -3.42 -16.36
CA ILE A 95 26.92 -4.17 -17.58
C ILE A 95 28.28 -4.86 -17.57
N ARG A 96 29.19 -4.50 -16.65
CA ARG A 96 30.51 -5.15 -16.51
C ARG A 96 30.46 -6.67 -16.39
N PRO A 97 29.52 -7.29 -15.63
CA PRO A 97 29.50 -8.74 -15.49
C PRO A 97 29.39 -9.49 -16.83
N TYR A 98 28.80 -8.87 -17.85
CA TYR A 98 28.63 -9.49 -19.17
C TYR A 98 29.89 -9.46 -20.02
N LEU A 99 30.93 -8.71 -19.61
CA LEU A 99 32.23 -8.70 -20.30
C LEU A 99 32.95 -10.04 -20.23
N ASP A 100 32.57 -10.93 -19.29
CA ASP A 100 33.03 -12.31 -19.24
C ASP A 100 32.66 -13.12 -20.50
N LEU A 101 31.66 -12.66 -21.27
CA LEU A 101 31.24 -13.27 -22.54
C LEU A 101 32.04 -12.77 -23.76
N ALA A 102 32.95 -11.81 -23.58
CA ALA A 102 33.62 -11.12 -24.69
C ALA A 102 34.56 -12.06 -25.47
N THR A 103 34.34 -12.16 -26.78
CA THR A 103 35.30 -12.83 -27.68
C THR A 103 36.58 -11.99 -27.82
N PRO A 104 37.67 -12.54 -28.39
CA PRO A 104 38.86 -11.76 -28.69
C PRO A 104 38.58 -10.52 -29.55
N GLU A 105 37.64 -10.61 -30.51
CA GLU A 105 37.20 -9.50 -31.33
C GLU A 105 36.47 -8.43 -30.51
N ASP A 106 35.58 -8.85 -29.60
CA ASP A 106 34.88 -7.93 -28.69
C ASP A 106 35.86 -7.20 -27.77
N ARG A 107 36.83 -7.92 -27.21
CA ARG A 107 37.88 -7.35 -26.34
C ARG A 107 38.69 -6.29 -27.09
N HIS A 108 39.07 -6.57 -28.33
CA HIS A 108 39.77 -5.61 -29.19
C HIS A 108 38.92 -4.38 -29.52
N ALA A 109 37.63 -4.58 -29.80
CA ALA A 109 36.71 -3.47 -30.08
C ALA A 109 36.53 -2.57 -28.85
N ILE A 110 36.42 -3.15 -27.65
CA ILE A 110 36.28 -2.43 -26.38
C ILE A 110 37.57 -1.70 -26.02
N ALA A 111 38.74 -2.33 -26.16
CA ALA A 111 40.04 -1.71 -25.88
C ALA A 111 40.28 -0.42 -26.70
N LYS A 112 39.70 -0.33 -27.91
CA LYS A 112 39.79 0.86 -28.77
C LYS A 112 38.87 2.00 -28.36
N LEU A 113 38.00 1.81 -27.37
CA LEU A 113 37.22 2.91 -26.84
C LEU A 113 38.18 3.91 -26.17
N GLY A 114 38.39 5.06 -26.79
CA GLY A 114 39.02 6.21 -26.15
C GLY A 114 38.10 6.81 -25.09
N VAL A 115 37.86 6.08 -24.00
CA VAL A 115 36.95 6.47 -22.93
C VAL A 115 37.57 7.64 -22.17
N ARG A 116 36.82 8.76 -22.10
CA ARG A 116 37.15 9.90 -21.23
C ARG A 116 36.74 9.56 -19.80
N SER A 117 37.54 9.96 -18.82
CA SER A 117 37.18 9.86 -17.41
C SER A 117 35.89 10.65 -17.15
N GLU A 118 34.89 9.96 -16.59
CA GLU A 118 33.55 10.45 -16.22
C GLU A 118 32.60 10.73 -17.40
N GLN A 119 31.86 9.69 -17.82
CA GLN A 119 30.74 9.81 -18.76
C GLN A 119 29.40 9.72 -18.03
N THR A 120 28.43 10.56 -18.41
CA THR A 120 27.04 10.45 -17.95
C THR A 120 26.36 9.21 -18.55
N PRO A 121 25.26 8.70 -17.96
CA PRO A 121 24.52 7.57 -18.53
C PRO A 121 24.15 7.71 -20.01
N ARG A 122 23.70 8.90 -20.43
CA ARG A 122 23.41 9.19 -21.86
C ARG A 122 24.65 9.17 -22.74
N GLN A 123 25.81 9.60 -22.23
CA GLN A 123 27.07 9.53 -22.98
C GLN A 123 27.52 8.09 -23.17
N TRP A 124 27.43 7.27 -22.11
CA TRP A 124 27.67 5.82 -22.21
C TRP A 124 26.77 5.14 -23.22
N LEU A 125 25.47 5.50 -23.24
CA LEU A 125 24.52 4.97 -24.21
C LEU A 125 24.95 5.26 -25.66
N LYS A 126 25.39 6.49 -25.96
CA LYS A 126 25.93 6.87 -27.28
C LYS A 126 27.21 6.11 -27.62
N THR A 127 28.08 5.91 -26.64
CA THR A 127 29.35 5.18 -26.80
C THR A 127 29.07 3.71 -27.15
N LEU A 128 28.15 3.06 -26.42
CA LEU A 128 27.76 1.66 -26.67
C LEU A 128 27.02 1.51 -28.00
N ASP A 129 26.17 2.47 -28.39
CA ASP A 129 25.50 2.43 -29.69
C ASP A 129 26.50 2.49 -30.85
N ARG A 130 27.49 3.38 -30.76
CA ARG A 130 28.57 3.44 -31.76
C ARG A 130 29.32 2.11 -31.83
N LEU A 131 29.66 1.55 -30.68
CA LEU A 131 30.40 0.29 -30.59
C LEU A 131 29.60 -0.88 -31.21
N ARG A 132 28.29 -0.92 -30.97
CA ARG A 132 27.36 -1.86 -31.61
C ARG A 132 27.32 -1.67 -33.12
N LEU A 133 27.14 -0.43 -33.60
CA LEU A 133 27.02 -0.12 -35.02
C LEU A 133 28.31 -0.42 -35.81
N THR A 134 29.49 -0.24 -35.22
CA THR A 134 30.76 -0.59 -35.87
C THR A 134 31.07 -2.09 -35.83
N ASN A 135 30.34 -2.87 -35.03
CA ASN A 135 30.55 -4.31 -34.85
C ASN A 135 29.20 -5.08 -34.93
N PRO A 136 28.49 -5.03 -36.07
CA PRO A 136 27.10 -5.49 -36.17
C PRO A 136 26.90 -7.01 -35.97
N ASN A 137 27.96 -7.80 -36.02
CA ASN A 137 27.90 -9.25 -35.83
C ASN A 137 28.12 -9.68 -34.37
N SER A 138 28.44 -8.75 -33.46
CA SER A 138 28.68 -9.09 -32.05
C SER A 138 27.38 -9.15 -31.26
N ARG A 139 27.03 -10.36 -30.80
CA ARG A 139 25.89 -10.59 -29.88
C ARG A 139 26.09 -9.88 -28.53
N LEU A 140 27.34 -9.84 -28.04
CA LEU A 140 27.66 -9.19 -26.78
C LEU A 140 27.47 -7.68 -26.88
N LEU A 141 28.04 -7.03 -27.89
CA LEU A 141 28.00 -5.57 -27.99
C LEU A 141 26.57 -5.05 -28.23
N GLU A 142 25.75 -5.79 -28.99
CA GLU A 142 24.31 -5.53 -29.09
C GLU A 142 23.62 -5.67 -27.74
N PHE A 143 23.92 -6.74 -26.99
CA PHE A 143 23.34 -6.96 -25.67
C PHE A 143 23.76 -5.90 -24.64
N LEU A 144 25.04 -5.49 -24.59
CA LEU A 144 25.52 -4.44 -23.68
C LEU A 144 24.81 -3.11 -23.91
N TYR A 145 24.62 -2.73 -25.18
CA TYR A 145 23.84 -1.56 -25.55
C TYR A 145 22.38 -1.69 -25.09
N ALA A 146 21.73 -2.83 -25.38
CA ALA A 146 20.34 -3.07 -25.00
C ALA A 146 20.15 -3.09 -23.48
N LYS A 147 21.07 -3.73 -22.73
CA LYS A 147 21.04 -3.78 -21.27
C LYS A 147 21.25 -2.41 -20.67
N TRP A 148 22.19 -1.62 -21.17
CA TRP A 148 22.38 -0.25 -20.68
C TRP A 148 21.17 0.64 -20.98
N ALA A 149 20.63 0.57 -22.20
CA ALA A 149 19.41 1.27 -22.58
C ALA A 149 18.21 0.87 -21.69
N PHE A 150 18.10 -0.40 -21.33
CA PHE A 150 17.09 -0.90 -20.39
C PHE A 150 17.26 -0.30 -18.99
N VAL A 151 18.50 -0.27 -18.47
CA VAL A 151 18.83 0.26 -17.14
C VAL A 151 18.60 1.77 -17.06
N THR A 152 18.88 2.52 -18.12
CA THR A 152 18.68 3.98 -18.18
C THR A 152 17.27 4.37 -18.65
N GLY A 153 16.30 3.44 -18.64
CA GLY A 153 14.90 3.73 -18.97
C GLY A 153 14.61 4.06 -20.44
N SER A 154 15.52 3.79 -21.37
CA SER A 154 15.39 4.08 -22.81
C SER A 154 14.66 2.95 -23.56
N ALA A 155 13.41 2.67 -23.17
CA ALA A 155 12.62 1.53 -23.63
C ALA A 155 12.46 1.44 -25.15
N ASP A 156 12.16 2.56 -25.81
CA ASP A 156 11.95 2.62 -27.27
C ASP A 156 13.16 2.12 -28.06
N LEU A 157 14.37 2.43 -27.58
CA LEU A 157 15.61 1.98 -28.21
C LEU A 157 15.75 0.46 -28.15
N VAL A 158 15.43 -0.15 -27.01
CA VAL A 158 15.49 -1.62 -26.86
C VAL A 158 14.42 -2.31 -27.68
N LEU A 159 13.20 -1.76 -27.70
CA LEU A 159 12.08 -2.30 -28.47
C LEU A 159 12.30 -2.20 -29.99
N SER A 160 13.12 -1.25 -30.44
CA SER A 160 13.51 -1.10 -31.85
C SER A 160 14.50 -2.18 -32.34
N ILE A 161 15.18 -2.89 -31.43
CA ILE A 161 16.15 -3.94 -31.78
C ILE A 161 15.38 -5.22 -32.16
N PRO A 162 15.59 -5.79 -33.36
CA PRO A 162 14.94 -7.03 -33.76
C PRO A 162 15.35 -8.21 -32.86
N ALA A 163 14.46 -8.60 -31.95
CA ALA A 163 14.69 -9.73 -31.05
C ALA A 163 14.09 -11.02 -31.63
N THR A 164 14.92 -11.85 -32.26
CA THR A 164 14.56 -13.25 -32.54
C THR A 164 14.57 -14.06 -31.24
N GLU A 165 13.94 -15.23 -31.21
CA GLU A 165 13.86 -16.09 -30.01
C GLU A 165 15.23 -16.53 -29.47
N LYS A 166 16.30 -16.45 -30.28
CA LYS A 166 17.68 -16.76 -29.88
C LYS A 166 18.53 -15.51 -29.61
N SER A 167 17.98 -14.30 -29.75
CA SER A 167 18.71 -13.07 -29.47
C SER A 167 18.91 -12.91 -27.96
N TRP A 168 20.12 -12.50 -27.54
CA TRP A 168 20.41 -12.16 -26.14
C TRP A 168 19.58 -10.97 -25.66
N VAL A 169 19.04 -10.14 -26.56
CA VAL A 169 18.17 -9.00 -26.24
C VAL A 169 16.72 -9.45 -25.90
N CYS A 170 16.33 -10.67 -26.28
CA CYS A 170 14.95 -11.16 -26.14
C CYS A 170 14.40 -11.07 -24.69
N PRO A 171 15.14 -11.48 -23.64
CA PRO A 171 14.68 -11.31 -22.26
C PRO A 171 14.37 -9.86 -21.87
N LEU A 172 15.21 -8.89 -22.30
CA LEU A 172 15.01 -7.48 -22.01
C LEU A 172 13.79 -6.91 -22.75
N ASN A 173 13.63 -7.29 -24.02
CA ASN A 173 12.50 -6.90 -24.85
C ASN A 173 11.18 -7.41 -24.23
N LEU A 174 11.15 -8.68 -23.80
CA LEU A 174 10.00 -9.29 -23.15
C LEU A 174 9.61 -8.55 -21.84
N ARG A 175 10.59 -8.17 -21.01
CA ARG A 175 10.35 -7.39 -19.79
C ARG A 175 9.73 -6.02 -20.10
N LEU A 176 10.23 -5.32 -21.12
CA LEU A 176 9.69 -4.02 -21.54
C LEU A 176 8.28 -4.14 -22.12
N GLN A 177 8.02 -5.16 -22.94
CA GLN A 177 6.68 -5.42 -23.47
C GLN A 177 5.68 -5.71 -22.35
N ALA A 178 6.08 -6.49 -21.34
CA ALA A 178 5.25 -6.75 -20.16
C ALA A 178 4.98 -5.51 -19.29
N ARG A 179 5.78 -4.44 -19.42
CA ARG A 179 5.47 -3.13 -18.80
C ARG A 179 4.39 -2.36 -19.55
N LEU A 180 4.25 -2.58 -20.86
CA LEU A 180 3.26 -1.92 -21.71
C LEU A 180 1.92 -2.67 -21.71
N SER A 181 1.96 -4.00 -21.82
CA SER A 181 0.78 -4.86 -21.77
C SER A 181 1.14 -6.24 -21.23
N THR A 182 0.27 -6.82 -20.39
CA THR A 182 0.44 -8.18 -19.87
C THR A 182 -0.13 -9.26 -20.80
N GLN A 183 -0.96 -8.88 -21.77
CA GLN A 183 -1.66 -9.82 -22.64
C GLN A 183 -0.68 -10.65 -23.50
N GLY A 184 -0.77 -11.98 -23.42
CA GLY A 184 0.08 -12.90 -24.20
C GLY A 184 1.54 -12.98 -23.74
N THR A 185 1.95 -12.20 -22.74
CA THR A 185 3.36 -12.13 -22.31
C THR A 185 3.78 -13.33 -21.46
N ALA A 186 2.87 -13.91 -20.68
CA ALA A 186 3.14 -15.10 -19.88
C ALA A 186 3.39 -16.35 -20.75
N GLU A 187 2.61 -16.52 -21.82
CA GLU A 187 2.79 -17.59 -22.81
C GLU A 187 4.13 -17.44 -23.53
N ARG A 188 4.49 -16.21 -23.92
CA ARG A 188 5.79 -15.92 -24.53
C ARG A 188 6.95 -16.16 -23.57
N ALA A 189 6.81 -15.78 -22.29
CA ALA A 189 7.79 -16.08 -21.26
C ALA A 189 7.97 -17.60 -21.07
N LYS A 190 6.87 -18.37 -21.15
CA LYS A 190 6.92 -19.84 -21.06
C LYS A 190 7.59 -20.48 -22.28
N ALA A 191 7.39 -19.92 -23.47
CA ALA A 191 7.98 -20.42 -24.71
C ALA A 191 9.46 -20.05 -24.89
N LEU A 192 9.93 -18.98 -24.23
CA LEU A 192 11.32 -18.54 -24.28
C LEU A 192 12.24 -19.60 -23.65
N ASP A 193 13.20 -20.09 -24.42
CA ASP A 193 14.19 -21.08 -23.97
C ASP A 193 15.61 -20.60 -24.29
N MET A 194 16.30 -20.10 -23.26
CA MET A 194 17.71 -19.68 -23.34
C MET A 194 18.67 -20.74 -22.76
N SER A 195 18.21 -21.96 -22.49
CA SER A 195 19.01 -23.01 -21.81
C SER A 195 20.31 -23.40 -22.54
N SER A 196 20.38 -23.15 -23.85
CA SER A 196 21.57 -23.41 -24.69
C SER A 196 22.58 -22.26 -24.72
N GLU A 197 22.24 -21.09 -24.16
CA GLU A 197 23.08 -19.88 -24.17
C GLU A 197 23.98 -19.79 -22.92
N PRO A 198 24.98 -18.88 -22.88
CA PRO A 198 25.84 -18.73 -21.70
C PRO A 198 25.05 -18.45 -20.41
N GLU A 199 25.60 -18.88 -19.26
CA GLU A 199 24.90 -18.82 -17.96
C GLU A 199 24.37 -17.42 -17.63
N LEU A 200 25.12 -16.36 -17.96
CA LEU A 200 24.70 -14.98 -17.74
C LEU A 200 23.42 -14.59 -18.50
N ILE A 201 23.22 -15.17 -19.70
CA ILE A 201 22.00 -14.96 -20.48
C ILE A 201 20.85 -15.81 -19.95
N GLN A 202 21.14 -17.02 -19.43
CA GLN A 202 20.15 -17.84 -18.74
C GLN A 202 19.63 -17.16 -17.46
N LEU A 203 20.48 -16.42 -16.76
CA LEU A 203 20.08 -15.62 -15.60
C LEU A 203 19.13 -14.49 -16.00
N GLU A 204 19.41 -13.76 -17.09
CA GLU A 204 18.52 -12.70 -17.59
C GLU A 204 17.18 -13.26 -18.10
N ASP A 205 17.17 -14.46 -18.69
CA ASP A 205 15.92 -15.19 -19.01
C ASP A 205 15.09 -15.50 -17.76
N ALA A 206 15.73 -16.06 -16.72
CA ALA A 206 15.04 -16.36 -15.46
C ALA A 206 14.50 -15.08 -14.77
N VAL A 207 15.28 -13.99 -14.78
CA VAL A 207 14.85 -12.68 -14.28
C VAL A 207 13.66 -12.14 -15.10
N ALA A 208 13.71 -12.27 -16.44
CA ALA A 208 12.63 -11.84 -17.32
C ALA A 208 11.34 -12.63 -17.07
N LYS A 209 11.42 -13.95 -16.96
CA LYS A 209 10.28 -14.81 -16.59
C LYS A 209 9.68 -14.40 -15.25
N ALA A 210 10.51 -14.16 -14.24
CA ALA A 210 10.04 -13.73 -12.94
C ALA A 210 9.31 -12.36 -12.97
N ASP A 211 9.88 -11.37 -13.66
CA ASP A 211 9.26 -10.04 -13.84
C ASP A 211 7.90 -10.17 -14.57
N VAL A 212 7.87 -10.94 -15.66
CA VAL A 212 6.66 -11.15 -16.47
C VAL A 212 5.57 -11.89 -15.70
N TYR A 213 5.89 -13.03 -15.06
CA TYR A 213 4.91 -13.78 -14.28
C TYR A 213 4.40 -13.00 -13.07
N SER A 214 5.27 -12.24 -12.42
CA SER A 214 4.86 -11.31 -11.36
C SER A 214 3.85 -10.29 -11.91
N ARG A 215 4.13 -9.64 -13.06
CA ARG A 215 3.22 -8.67 -13.71
C ARG A 215 1.91 -9.27 -14.15
N ALA A 216 1.94 -10.45 -14.77
CA ALA A 216 0.78 -11.17 -15.26
C ALA A 216 -0.03 -11.85 -14.14
N GLY A 217 0.48 -11.90 -12.91
CA GLY A 217 -0.20 -12.54 -11.78
C GLY A 217 -0.19 -14.07 -11.82
N VAL A 218 0.74 -14.68 -12.56
CA VAL A 218 0.85 -16.14 -12.72
C VAL A 218 1.74 -16.69 -11.60
N MET A 219 1.16 -16.86 -10.41
CA MET A 219 1.91 -17.13 -9.18
C MET A 219 2.58 -18.50 -9.14
N ASP A 220 1.95 -19.54 -9.68
CA ASP A 220 2.53 -20.90 -9.70
C ASP A 220 3.82 -20.94 -10.54
N ALA A 221 3.81 -20.30 -11.71
CA ALA A 221 4.98 -20.23 -12.59
C ALA A 221 6.07 -19.34 -11.99
N LEU A 222 5.70 -18.24 -11.33
CA LEU A 222 6.64 -17.37 -10.62
C LEU A 222 7.34 -18.12 -9.47
N GLU A 223 6.58 -18.90 -8.69
CA GLU A 223 7.12 -19.70 -7.61
C GLU A 223 8.05 -20.81 -8.12
N ASP A 224 7.72 -21.45 -9.24
CA ASP A 224 8.59 -22.44 -9.87
C ASP A 224 9.93 -21.81 -10.32
N VAL A 225 9.89 -20.65 -10.98
CA VAL A 225 11.11 -19.91 -11.35
C VAL A 225 11.93 -19.54 -10.12
N TYR A 226 11.29 -19.07 -9.04
CA TYR A 226 11.97 -18.74 -7.79
C TYR A 226 12.66 -19.96 -7.16
N ARG A 227 11.94 -21.09 -7.02
CA ARG A 227 12.47 -22.32 -6.41
C ARG A 227 13.56 -22.97 -7.25
N THR A 228 13.39 -23.06 -8.57
CA THR A 228 14.38 -23.64 -9.49
C THR A 228 15.65 -22.80 -9.53
N SER A 229 15.52 -21.47 -9.58
CA SER A 229 16.65 -20.54 -9.53
C SER A 229 17.40 -20.63 -8.19
N ALA A 230 16.69 -20.72 -7.07
CA ALA A 230 17.31 -20.90 -5.75
C ALA A 230 18.07 -22.23 -5.64
N LYS A 231 17.56 -23.32 -6.23
CA LYS A 231 18.29 -24.60 -6.29
C LYS A 231 19.52 -24.53 -7.19
N ARG A 232 19.39 -23.90 -8.35
CA ARG A 232 20.44 -23.85 -9.38
C ARG A 232 21.58 -22.88 -9.01
N TRP A 233 21.24 -21.71 -8.48
CA TRP A 233 22.19 -20.61 -8.24
C TRP A 233 22.29 -20.18 -6.77
N GLY A 234 21.38 -20.63 -5.89
CA GLY A 234 21.29 -20.16 -4.51
C GLY A 234 22.25 -20.83 -3.51
N ALA A 235 22.66 -22.09 -3.72
CA ALA A 235 23.37 -22.86 -2.68
C ALA A 235 24.90 -22.66 -2.63
N GLN A 236 25.52 -22.00 -3.61
CA GLN A 236 26.99 -21.95 -3.71
C GLN A 236 27.55 -20.77 -4.52
N SER A 237 26.74 -19.76 -4.86
CA SER A 237 27.24 -18.64 -5.66
C SER A 237 28.19 -17.77 -4.85
N SER A 238 29.48 -18.13 -4.86
CA SER A 238 30.50 -17.18 -4.49
C SER A 238 30.41 -15.97 -5.42
N SER A 239 30.07 -16.13 -6.71
CA SER A 239 29.91 -15.03 -7.69
C SER A 239 28.79 -14.04 -7.35
N ILE A 240 29.04 -12.75 -7.60
CA ILE A 240 28.08 -11.65 -7.36
C ILE A 240 26.94 -11.72 -8.38
N THR A 241 27.23 -12.07 -9.63
CA THR A 241 26.25 -11.99 -10.73
C THR A 241 25.06 -12.95 -10.57
N PRO A 242 25.26 -14.26 -10.31
CA PRO A 242 24.14 -15.17 -10.05
C PRO A 242 23.41 -14.81 -8.75
N LYS A 243 24.10 -14.21 -7.77
CA LYS A 243 23.48 -13.70 -6.54
C LYS A 243 22.56 -12.52 -6.83
N VAL A 244 22.99 -11.52 -7.61
CA VAL A 244 22.17 -10.38 -8.03
C VAL A 244 20.97 -10.85 -8.83
N ALA A 245 21.14 -11.75 -9.81
CA ALA A 245 20.01 -12.30 -10.55
C ALA A 245 19.01 -13.04 -9.65
N SER A 246 19.49 -13.87 -8.72
CA SER A 246 18.62 -14.57 -7.74
C SER A 246 17.85 -13.59 -6.86
N LEU A 247 18.48 -12.49 -6.47
CA LEU A 247 17.85 -11.45 -5.66
C LEU A 247 16.80 -10.63 -6.46
N PHE A 248 16.99 -10.43 -7.78
CA PHE A 248 15.94 -9.87 -8.64
C PHE A 248 14.72 -10.79 -8.67
N ILE A 249 14.93 -12.10 -8.85
CA ILE A 249 13.85 -13.09 -8.85
C ILE A 249 13.14 -13.11 -7.49
N GLN A 250 13.88 -13.07 -6.38
CA GLN A 250 13.34 -12.93 -5.03
C GLN A 250 12.49 -11.65 -4.88
N CYS A 251 12.95 -10.52 -5.44
CA CYS A 251 12.19 -9.27 -5.45
C CYS A 251 10.86 -9.41 -6.22
N PHE A 252 10.87 -10.02 -7.41
CA PHE A 252 9.65 -10.23 -8.19
C PHE A 252 8.68 -11.23 -7.54
N TYR A 253 9.20 -12.26 -6.89
CA TYR A 253 8.40 -13.19 -6.07
C TYR A 253 7.75 -12.46 -4.89
N ALA A 254 8.50 -11.62 -4.17
CA ALA A 254 7.96 -10.81 -3.09
C ALA A 254 6.87 -9.82 -3.56
N LEU A 255 7.02 -9.23 -4.75
CA LEU A 255 5.97 -8.44 -5.39
C LEU A 255 4.72 -9.27 -5.71
N GLY A 256 4.90 -10.54 -6.12
CA GLY A 256 3.80 -11.49 -6.30
C GLY A 256 3.04 -11.77 -4.98
N LEU A 257 3.78 -12.07 -3.90
CA LEU A 257 3.22 -12.26 -2.57
C LEU A 257 2.45 -11.01 -2.08
N MET A 258 3.01 -9.82 -2.33
CA MET A 258 2.35 -8.54 -2.02
C MET A 258 1.00 -8.40 -2.73
N ARG A 259 0.88 -8.84 -3.99
CA ARG A 259 -0.38 -8.82 -4.74
C ARG A 259 -1.41 -9.80 -4.18
N GLN A 260 -0.97 -10.92 -3.62
CA GLN A 260 -1.81 -11.87 -2.89
C GLN A 260 -2.15 -11.41 -1.46
N GLY A 261 -1.68 -10.23 -1.02
CA GLY A 261 -1.91 -9.71 0.33
C GLY A 261 -0.98 -10.29 1.41
N MET A 262 -0.01 -11.13 1.04
CA MET A 262 0.97 -11.73 1.96
C MET A 262 2.12 -10.76 2.28
N LEU A 263 1.79 -9.63 2.92
CA LEU A 263 2.71 -8.50 3.13
C LEU A 263 3.92 -8.87 3.99
N ALA A 264 3.72 -9.59 5.10
CA ALA A 264 4.80 -9.97 6.02
C ALA A 264 5.84 -10.88 5.35
N ALA A 265 5.38 -11.85 4.55
CA ALA A 265 6.25 -12.74 3.79
C ALA A 265 7.06 -11.94 2.75
N GLY A 266 6.40 -11.05 1.99
CA GLY A 266 7.07 -10.18 1.03
C GLY A 266 8.10 -9.26 1.68
N LEU A 267 7.78 -8.67 2.85
CA LEU A 267 8.68 -7.78 3.58
C LEU A 267 9.98 -8.49 4.00
N SER A 268 9.86 -9.70 4.55
CA SER A 268 11.01 -10.51 4.99
C SER A 268 11.98 -10.86 3.86
N LEU A 269 11.46 -10.96 2.62
CA LEU A 269 12.27 -11.24 1.44
C LEU A 269 12.95 -9.99 0.87
N LEU A 270 12.33 -8.81 0.99
CA LEU A 270 12.82 -7.59 0.33
C LEU A 270 13.89 -6.84 1.11
N GLU A 271 13.85 -6.87 2.45
CA GLU A 271 14.85 -6.18 3.26
C GLU A 271 16.29 -6.66 2.97
N PRO A 272 16.59 -7.97 2.94
CA PRO A 272 17.93 -8.45 2.57
C PRO A 272 18.32 -8.11 1.13
N VAL A 273 17.36 -8.11 0.21
CA VAL A 273 17.59 -7.75 -1.21
C VAL A 273 18.01 -6.29 -1.30
N PHE A 274 17.26 -5.38 -0.69
CA PHE A 274 17.51 -3.95 -0.73
C PHE A 274 18.83 -3.59 -0.03
N THR A 275 19.13 -4.20 1.12
CA THR A 275 20.41 -4.01 1.82
C THR A 275 21.59 -4.49 0.96
N PHE A 276 21.50 -5.69 0.38
CA PHE A 276 22.57 -6.21 -0.46
C PHE A 276 22.79 -5.35 -1.71
N ALA A 277 21.72 -4.89 -2.35
CA ALA A 277 21.77 -4.02 -3.53
C ALA A 277 22.59 -2.75 -3.26
N GLN A 278 22.41 -2.15 -2.08
CA GLN A 278 23.17 -0.99 -1.64
C GLN A 278 24.63 -1.32 -1.32
N ILE A 279 24.89 -2.48 -0.69
CA ILE A 279 26.27 -2.94 -0.42
C ILE A 279 27.07 -3.10 -1.71
N VAL A 280 26.45 -3.68 -2.75
CA VAL A 280 27.12 -3.84 -4.06
C VAL A 280 26.96 -2.63 -4.97
N ASP A 281 26.26 -1.58 -4.55
CA ASP A 281 26.04 -0.35 -5.33
C ASP A 281 25.41 -0.61 -6.71
N ASN A 282 24.50 -1.60 -6.79
CA ASN A 282 23.77 -1.91 -8.03
C ASN A 282 22.53 -1.03 -8.11
N ARG A 283 22.62 0.06 -8.88
CA ARG A 283 21.56 1.08 -8.93
C ARG A 283 20.25 0.56 -9.52
N GLU A 284 20.31 -0.29 -10.55
CA GLU A 284 19.10 -0.95 -11.12
C GLU A 284 18.34 -1.70 -10.02
N MET A 285 19.06 -2.48 -9.21
CA MET A 285 18.45 -3.25 -8.12
C MET A 285 17.99 -2.37 -6.96
N ILE A 286 18.74 -1.32 -6.60
CA ILE A 286 18.31 -0.36 -5.57
C ILE A 286 16.96 0.27 -5.96
N VAL A 287 16.79 0.65 -7.23
CA VAL A 287 15.54 1.20 -7.76
C VAL A 287 14.40 0.17 -7.67
N VAL A 288 14.61 -1.03 -8.21
CA VAL A 288 13.55 -2.06 -8.29
C VAL A 288 13.17 -2.58 -6.90
N ALA A 289 14.16 -2.96 -6.09
CA ALA A 289 13.94 -3.50 -4.76
C ALA A 289 13.47 -2.42 -3.79
N GLY A 290 14.02 -1.21 -3.87
CA GLY A 290 13.61 -0.08 -3.03
C GLY A 290 12.15 0.30 -3.27
N ASN A 291 11.73 0.39 -4.53
CA ASN A 291 10.33 0.66 -4.86
C ASN A 291 9.38 -0.41 -4.30
N ALA A 292 9.73 -1.69 -4.47
CA ALA A 292 8.95 -2.80 -3.94
C ALA A 292 8.91 -2.80 -2.40
N TYR A 293 10.08 -2.62 -1.76
CA TYR A 293 10.23 -2.68 -0.32
C TYR A 293 9.47 -1.54 0.37
N ALA A 294 9.63 -0.32 -0.14
CA ALA A 294 8.91 0.85 0.34
C ALA A 294 7.39 0.72 0.12
N SER A 295 6.96 0.08 -0.98
CA SER A 295 5.53 -0.20 -1.22
C SER A 295 4.94 -1.13 -0.15
N ILE A 296 5.67 -2.19 0.24
CA ILE A 296 5.22 -3.09 1.32
C ILE A 296 5.27 -2.39 2.68
N LEU A 297 6.34 -1.64 2.98
CA LEU A 297 6.44 -0.85 4.21
C LEU A 297 5.26 0.11 4.35
N ARG A 298 4.91 0.85 3.28
CA ARG A 298 3.74 1.72 3.25
C ARG A 298 2.45 0.95 3.54
N ARG A 299 2.24 -0.20 2.88
CA ARG A 299 1.04 -1.03 3.08
C ARG A 299 0.97 -1.70 4.46
N THR A 300 2.08 -1.77 5.18
CA THR A 300 2.16 -2.31 6.55
C THR A 300 2.17 -1.21 7.61
N GLY A 301 2.02 0.06 7.22
CA GLY A 301 1.95 1.21 8.12
C GLY A 301 3.30 1.81 8.52
N ASP A 302 4.44 1.25 8.08
CA ASP A 302 5.76 1.80 8.36
C ASP A 302 6.14 2.90 7.35
N THR A 303 5.37 3.98 7.40
CA THR A 303 5.43 5.09 6.46
C THR A 303 6.77 5.84 6.54
N ARG A 304 7.38 5.90 7.73
CA ARG A 304 8.67 6.57 7.95
C ARG A 304 9.80 5.84 7.21
N ARG A 305 9.91 4.52 7.34
CA ARG A 305 10.91 3.76 6.60
C ARG A 305 10.62 3.78 5.11
N ALA A 306 9.34 3.70 4.71
CA ALA A 306 8.95 3.74 3.31
C ALA A 306 9.47 5.01 2.60
N LEU A 307 9.31 6.19 3.22
CA LEU A 307 9.84 7.45 2.67
C LEU A 307 11.35 7.40 2.44
N LEU A 308 12.11 6.98 3.45
CA LEU A 308 13.57 6.91 3.35
C LEU A 308 14.04 5.91 2.28
N VAL A 309 13.37 4.76 2.15
CA VAL A 309 13.66 3.79 1.07
C VAL A 309 13.33 4.37 -0.31
N TYR A 310 12.19 5.03 -0.46
CA TYR A 310 11.83 5.68 -1.72
C TYR A 310 12.82 6.77 -2.12
N GLU A 311 13.32 7.57 -1.17
CA GLU A 311 14.33 8.60 -1.42
C GLU A 311 15.66 8.00 -1.89
N ILE A 312 16.13 6.92 -1.26
CA ILE A 312 17.34 6.20 -1.68
C ILE A 312 17.15 5.66 -3.11
N ALA A 313 16.00 5.04 -3.39
CA ALA A 313 15.68 4.53 -4.72
C ALA A 313 15.58 5.66 -5.77
N LEU A 314 15.01 6.82 -5.39
CA LEU A 314 14.87 7.98 -6.27
C LEU A 314 16.23 8.54 -6.67
N ASN A 315 17.14 8.69 -5.70
CA ASN A 315 18.50 9.13 -5.96
C ASN A 315 19.24 8.16 -6.91
N ALA A 316 19.06 6.84 -6.74
CA ALA A 316 19.62 5.85 -7.66
C ALA A 316 19.03 5.97 -9.07
N ALA A 317 17.72 6.21 -9.21
CA ALA A 317 17.08 6.43 -10.52
C ALA A 317 17.58 7.72 -11.20
N GLU A 318 17.77 8.80 -10.43
CA GLU A 318 18.32 10.07 -10.93
C GLU A 318 19.76 9.91 -11.42
N GLN A 319 20.60 9.15 -10.69
CA GLN A 319 21.96 8.83 -11.12
C GLN A 319 22.03 8.00 -12.40
N LEU A 320 21.02 7.17 -12.65
CA LEU A 320 20.90 6.40 -13.90
C LEU A 320 20.26 7.20 -15.03
N GLU A 321 19.76 8.40 -14.75
CA GLU A 321 18.88 9.17 -15.65
C GLU A 321 17.65 8.35 -16.11
N ASP A 322 17.17 7.40 -15.29
CA ASP A 322 15.98 6.58 -15.57
C ASP A 322 14.70 7.36 -15.25
N GLU A 323 14.21 8.07 -16.26
CA GLU A 323 13.06 8.94 -16.15
C GLU A 323 11.77 8.20 -15.76
N ARG A 324 11.58 6.96 -16.23
CA ARG A 324 10.36 6.19 -15.93
C ARG A 324 10.32 5.80 -14.47
N SER A 325 11.43 5.28 -13.94
CA SER A 325 11.52 4.94 -12.52
C SER A 325 11.47 6.18 -11.64
N ARG A 326 12.08 7.30 -12.07
CA ARG A 326 11.99 8.60 -11.37
C ARG A 326 10.54 9.04 -11.22
N VAL A 327 9.75 9.01 -12.29
CA VAL A 327 8.31 9.32 -12.25
C VAL A 327 7.55 8.39 -11.31
N ALA A 328 7.75 7.07 -11.42
CA ALA A 328 7.08 6.09 -10.56
C ALA A 328 7.38 6.31 -9.07
N LEU A 329 8.66 6.56 -8.72
CA LEU A 329 9.10 6.82 -7.35
C LEU A 329 8.56 8.15 -6.81
N LEU A 330 8.53 9.21 -7.63
CA LEU A 330 7.90 10.48 -7.27
C LEU A 330 6.41 10.29 -6.96
N MET A 331 5.69 9.45 -7.73
CA MET A 331 4.27 9.21 -7.50
C MET A 331 4.04 8.43 -6.22
N ASN A 332 4.87 7.41 -5.97
CA ASN A 332 4.78 6.66 -4.73
C ASN A 332 5.11 7.51 -3.50
N LEU A 333 6.10 8.40 -3.57
CA LEU A 333 6.38 9.40 -2.53
C LEU A 333 5.19 10.35 -2.34
N ALA A 334 4.62 10.87 -3.42
CA ALA A 334 3.47 11.77 -3.33
C ALA A 334 2.26 11.10 -2.69
N ILE A 335 2.00 9.82 -2.99
CA ILE A 335 0.93 9.05 -2.33
C ILE A 335 1.19 8.93 -0.82
N VAL A 336 2.44 8.66 -0.42
CA VAL A 336 2.79 8.61 1.01
C VAL A 336 2.56 9.96 1.69
N GLU A 337 3.06 11.04 1.09
CA GLU A 337 2.88 12.39 1.64
C GLU A 337 1.40 12.79 1.68
N HIS A 338 0.63 12.43 0.66
CA HIS A 338 -0.82 12.61 0.63
C HIS A 338 -1.47 11.88 1.82
N THR A 339 -1.11 10.62 2.08
CA THR A 339 -1.66 9.85 3.22
C THR A 339 -1.30 10.47 4.57
N GLN A 340 -0.15 11.15 4.67
CA GLN A 340 0.26 11.90 5.86
C GLN A 340 -0.39 13.30 5.98
N GLY A 341 -1.27 13.69 5.05
CA GLY A 341 -1.91 15.00 5.03
C GLY A 341 -1.04 16.12 4.46
N MET A 342 0.14 15.81 3.91
CA MET A 342 1.08 16.76 3.32
C MET A 342 0.71 17.07 1.86
N TYR A 343 -0.52 17.56 1.64
CA TYR A 343 -1.12 17.65 0.31
C TYR A 343 -0.39 18.59 -0.67
N GLU A 344 0.11 19.74 -0.22
CA GLU A 344 0.89 20.65 -1.09
C GLU A 344 2.22 20.01 -1.52
N THR A 345 2.91 19.33 -0.60
CA THR A 345 4.16 18.64 -0.90
C THR A 345 3.95 17.48 -1.88
N ALA A 346 2.87 16.72 -1.69
CA ALA A 346 2.45 15.68 -2.62
C ALA A 346 2.13 16.26 -4.01
N LEU A 347 1.34 17.35 -4.06
CA LEU A 347 0.97 18.02 -5.30
C LEU A 347 2.18 18.56 -6.07
N GLU A 348 3.18 19.10 -5.39
CA GLU A 348 4.41 19.58 -6.03
C GLU A 348 5.19 18.43 -6.69
N LYS A 349 5.31 17.28 -6.03
CA LYS A 349 5.91 16.08 -6.63
C LYS A 349 5.09 15.55 -7.81
N GLN A 350 3.76 15.57 -7.69
CA GLN A 350 2.84 15.22 -8.77
C GLN A 350 3.01 16.11 -9.99
N ARG A 351 3.11 17.43 -9.81
CA ARG A 351 3.39 18.40 -10.89
C ARG A 351 4.75 18.16 -11.54
N ARG A 352 5.79 17.88 -10.75
CA ARG A 352 7.13 17.55 -11.27
C ARG A 352 7.13 16.28 -12.12
N ALA A 353 6.35 15.27 -11.75
CA ALA A 353 6.18 14.06 -12.57
C ALA A 353 5.36 14.37 -13.82
N TYR A 354 4.25 15.09 -13.69
CA TYR A 354 3.38 15.48 -14.80
C TYR A 354 4.13 16.27 -15.88
N ALA A 355 5.04 17.17 -15.51
CA ALA A 355 5.85 17.95 -16.44
C ALA A 355 6.87 17.14 -17.27
N SER A 356 7.08 15.85 -16.94
CA SER A 356 7.98 14.98 -17.69
C SER A 356 7.52 14.78 -19.14
N GLN A 357 8.45 14.87 -20.09
CA GLN A 357 8.16 14.59 -21.51
C GLN A 357 7.65 13.15 -21.69
N LEU A 358 8.16 12.19 -20.92
CA LEU A 358 7.70 10.80 -20.93
C LEU A 358 6.21 10.72 -20.60
N VAL A 359 5.79 11.39 -19.52
CA VAL A 359 4.39 11.42 -19.08
C VAL A 359 3.51 12.07 -20.14
N GLN A 360 3.95 13.19 -20.72
CA GLN A 360 3.20 13.87 -21.78
C GLN A 360 3.03 13.02 -23.04
N SER A 361 3.94 12.08 -23.31
CA SER A 361 3.84 11.13 -24.43
C SER A 361 3.06 9.85 -24.12
N GLU A 362 2.76 9.55 -22.86
CA GLU A 362 2.07 8.31 -22.44
C GLU A 362 0.70 8.61 -21.80
N PRO A 363 -0.41 8.52 -22.56
CA PRO A 363 -1.75 8.90 -22.06
C PRO A 363 -2.17 8.21 -20.76
N SER A 364 -1.90 6.91 -20.62
CA SER A 364 -2.27 6.14 -19.42
C SER A 364 -1.54 6.66 -18.16
N MET A 365 -0.25 6.95 -18.28
CA MET A 365 0.54 7.50 -17.18
C MET A 365 0.10 8.93 -16.85
N LYS A 366 -0.12 9.76 -17.88
CA LYS A 366 -0.66 11.11 -17.74
C LYS A 366 -1.98 11.12 -16.96
N LEU A 367 -2.95 10.31 -17.38
CA LEU A 367 -4.28 10.26 -16.74
C LEU A 367 -4.24 9.70 -15.32
N SER A 368 -3.34 8.75 -15.04
CA SER A 368 -3.13 8.24 -13.69
C SER A 368 -2.59 9.34 -12.76
N ILE A 369 -1.60 10.11 -13.21
CA ILE A 369 -1.04 11.23 -12.45
C ILE A 369 -2.11 12.34 -12.25
N MET A 370 -2.91 12.64 -13.28
CA MET A 370 -4.02 13.60 -13.15
C MET A 370 -5.04 13.16 -12.10
N THR A 371 -5.30 11.85 -11.99
CA THR A 371 -6.19 11.29 -10.96
C THR A 371 -5.64 11.60 -9.57
N ASP A 372 -4.37 11.28 -9.30
CA ASP A 372 -3.73 11.52 -8.00
C ASP A 372 -3.59 13.03 -7.68
N MET A 373 -3.33 13.85 -8.70
CA MET A 373 -3.30 15.31 -8.58
C MET A 373 -4.66 15.90 -8.21
N SER A 374 -5.71 15.47 -8.92
CA SER A 374 -7.07 15.94 -8.66
C SER A 374 -7.52 15.59 -7.24
N GLU A 375 -7.05 14.44 -6.71
CA GLU A 375 -7.30 14.05 -5.33
C GLU A 375 -6.58 14.97 -4.33
N SER A 376 -5.30 15.27 -4.53
CA SER A 376 -4.55 16.24 -3.72
C SER A 376 -5.18 17.65 -3.78
N LEU A 377 -5.60 18.09 -4.97
CA LEU A 377 -6.30 19.37 -5.15
C LEU A 377 -7.65 19.41 -4.42
N CYS A 378 -8.42 18.32 -4.46
CA CYS A 378 -9.66 18.19 -3.68
C CYS A 378 -9.40 18.27 -2.17
N ALA A 379 -8.32 17.65 -1.68
CA ALA A 379 -7.93 17.72 -0.27
C ALA A 379 -7.49 19.13 0.17
N LEU A 380 -6.95 19.92 -0.76
CA LEU A 380 -6.59 21.33 -0.60
C LEU A 380 -7.78 22.29 -0.83
N GLU A 381 -8.99 21.77 -1.06
CA GLU A 381 -10.20 22.53 -1.39
C GLU A 381 -10.08 23.39 -2.66
N ARG A 382 -9.11 23.08 -3.54
CA ARG A 382 -8.90 23.72 -4.84
C ARG A 382 -9.78 23.09 -5.91
N TYR A 383 -11.09 23.13 -5.67
CA TYR A 383 -12.08 22.35 -6.41
C TYR A 383 -12.19 22.72 -7.89
N GLU A 384 -12.07 24.01 -8.26
CA GLU A 384 -12.19 24.41 -9.67
C GLU A 384 -10.99 23.90 -10.47
N GLU A 385 -9.77 24.03 -9.95
CA GLU A 385 -8.56 23.49 -10.57
C GLU A 385 -8.63 21.96 -10.71
N ALA A 386 -9.12 21.26 -9.67
CA ALA A 386 -9.33 19.82 -9.72
C ALA A 386 -10.36 19.43 -10.79
N LYS A 387 -11.47 20.16 -10.86
CA LYS A 387 -12.56 19.93 -11.83
C LYS A 387 -12.08 20.15 -13.26
N GLU A 388 -11.39 21.25 -13.55
CA GLU A 388 -10.83 21.54 -14.88
C GLU A 388 -9.90 20.40 -15.34
N MET A 389 -9.01 19.95 -14.44
CA MET A 389 -8.10 18.84 -14.71
C MET A 389 -8.84 17.52 -14.97
N ILE A 390 -9.84 17.19 -14.17
CA ILE A 390 -10.63 15.97 -14.36
C ILE A 390 -11.38 16.01 -15.70
N LEU A 391 -11.98 17.14 -16.05
CA LEU A 391 -12.70 17.29 -17.32
C LEU A 391 -11.75 17.22 -18.53
N GLU A 392 -10.54 17.79 -18.43
CA GLU A 392 -9.49 17.58 -19.44
C GLU A 392 -9.17 16.09 -19.60
N GLY A 393 -8.99 15.38 -18.48
CA GLY A 393 -8.68 13.95 -18.48
C GLY A 393 -9.80 13.10 -19.11
N LEU A 394 -11.06 13.42 -18.79
CA LEU A 394 -12.25 12.73 -19.31
C LEU A 394 -12.52 13.00 -20.80
N ALA A 395 -11.94 14.06 -21.38
CA ALA A 395 -12.07 14.38 -22.81
C ALA A 395 -11.21 13.48 -23.71
N HIS A 396 -10.29 12.69 -23.17
CA HIS A 396 -9.44 11.78 -23.94
C HIS A 396 -10.26 10.61 -24.53
N SER A 397 -10.02 10.24 -25.80
CA SER A 397 -10.83 9.22 -26.50
C SER A 397 -10.70 7.82 -25.89
N ASP A 398 -9.47 7.43 -25.55
CA ASP A 398 -9.13 6.07 -25.14
C ASP A 398 -8.72 5.97 -23.66
N ILE A 399 -9.69 6.24 -22.76
CA ILE A 399 -9.47 6.16 -21.31
C ILE A 399 -9.84 4.75 -20.82
N PRO A 400 -8.92 4.02 -20.14
CA PRO A 400 -9.26 2.78 -19.47
C PRO A 400 -10.40 2.96 -18.47
N THR A 401 -11.35 2.02 -18.43
CA THR A 401 -12.55 2.12 -17.57
C THR A 401 -12.24 2.42 -16.11
N HIS A 402 -11.20 1.79 -15.55
CA HIS A 402 -10.80 2.01 -14.15
C HIS A 402 -10.32 3.45 -13.89
N ILE A 403 -9.55 4.05 -14.81
CA ILE A 403 -9.10 5.45 -14.71
C ILE A 403 -10.31 6.39 -14.86
N ARG A 404 -11.21 6.09 -15.81
CA ARG A 404 -12.45 6.86 -15.98
C ARG A 404 -13.28 6.89 -14.71
N VAL A 405 -13.49 5.74 -14.08
CA VAL A 405 -14.22 5.62 -12.81
C VAL A 405 -13.51 6.39 -11.68
N ALA A 406 -12.18 6.34 -11.61
CA ALA A 406 -11.43 7.09 -10.61
C ALA A 406 -11.59 8.62 -10.78
N LEU A 407 -11.48 9.12 -12.01
CA LEU A 407 -11.72 10.53 -12.33
C LEU A 407 -13.17 10.95 -12.00
N LEU A 408 -14.16 10.14 -12.37
CA LEU A 408 -15.57 10.41 -12.04
C LEU A 408 -15.82 10.36 -10.52
N THR A 409 -15.09 9.51 -9.78
CA THR A 409 -15.17 9.45 -8.31
C THR A 409 -14.68 10.76 -7.70
N ASN A 410 -13.56 11.31 -8.19
CA ASN A 410 -13.06 12.60 -7.72
C ASN A 410 -14.01 13.74 -8.11
N LEU A 411 -14.61 13.69 -9.31
CA LEU A 411 -15.60 14.69 -9.74
C LEU A 411 -16.88 14.62 -8.89
N LYS A 412 -17.32 13.42 -8.51
CA LYS A 412 -18.43 13.19 -7.58
C LYS A 412 -18.15 13.80 -6.20
N LYS A 413 -16.92 13.64 -5.69
CA LYS A 413 -16.49 14.30 -4.45
C LYS A 413 -16.57 15.82 -4.56
N ILE A 414 -16.12 16.40 -5.68
CA ILE A 414 -16.26 17.85 -5.95
C ILE A 414 -17.74 18.24 -6.00
N ALA A 415 -18.59 17.48 -6.69
CA ALA A 415 -20.02 17.74 -6.79
C ALA A 415 -20.68 17.78 -5.40
N GLY A 416 -20.32 16.86 -4.50
CA GLY A 416 -20.79 16.87 -3.11
C GLY A 416 -20.29 18.07 -2.32
N LYS A 417 -18.98 18.37 -2.35
CA LYS A 417 -18.39 19.50 -1.61
C LYS A 417 -18.91 20.87 -2.08
N THR A 418 -19.21 20.99 -3.38
CA THR A 418 -19.74 22.22 -4.01
C THR A 418 -21.26 22.25 -4.11
N GLN A 419 -21.95 21.17 -3.73
CA GLN A 419 -23.40 21.00 -3.86
C GLN A 419 -23.92 21.26 -5.30
N SER A 420 -23.13 20.85 -6.31
CA SER A 420 -23.44 21.13 -7.71
C SER A 420 -24.33 20.05 -8.34
N ARG A 421 -25.61 20.39 -8.55
CA ARG A 421 -26.58 19.53 -9.25
C ARG A 421 -26.24 19.31 -10.72
N GLU A 422 -25.64 20.32 -11.36
CA GLU A 422 -25.20 20.20 -12.74
C GLU A 422 -24.12 19.11 -12.86
N LEU A 423 -23.15 19.09 -11.94
CA LEU A 423 -22.10 18.08 -11.93
C LEU A 423 -22.63 16.68 -11.64
N THR A 424 -23.53 16.50 -10.67
CA THR A 424 -24.12 15.16 -10.42
C THR A 424 -24.87 14.64 -11.64
N THR A 425 -25.65 15.51 -12.30
CA THR A 425 -26.35 15.17 -13.54
C THR A 425 -25.37 14.82 -14.65
N TRP A 426 -24.32 15.62 -14.83
CA TRP A 426 -23.30 15.37 -15.85
C TRP A 426 -22.57 14.04 -15.63
N ILE A 427 -22.17 13.74 -14.38
CA ILE A 427 -21.51 12.47 -14.02
C ILE A 427 -22.40 11.29 -14.39
N ARG A 428 -23.70 11.35 -14.05
CA ARG A 428 -24.66 10.28 -14.36
C ARG A 428 -24.74 9.96 -15.84
N HIS A 429 -24.69 10.98 -16.71
CA HIS A 429 -24.71 10.79 -18.17
C HIS A 429 -23.38 10.29 -18.74
N ASN A 430 -22.28 10.40 -18.00
CA ASN A 430 -20.93 10.02 -18.44
C ASN A 430 -20.38 8.77 -17.75
N LEU A 431 -21.22 8.04 -17.00
CA LEU A 431 -20.84 6.75 -16.43
C LEU A 431 -20.47 5.75 -17.54
N PRO A 432 -19.47 4.87 -17.32
CA PRO A 432 -19.20 3.78 -18.24
C PRO A 432 -20.44 2.91 -18.45
N THR A 433 -20.77 2.58 -19.70
CA THR A 433 -21.90 1.71 -20.05
C THR A 433 -21.51 0.22 -19.99
N GLY A 434 -22.50 -0.67 -20.12
CA GLY A 434 -22.28 -2.12 -20.15
C GLY A 434 -22.06 -2.72 -18.76
N ASP A 435 -21.10 -3.65 -18.65
CA ASP A 435 -20.84 -4.48 -17.46
C ASP A 435 -20.55 -3.67 -16.19
N PHE A 436 -20.09 -2.41 -16.31
CA PHE A 436 -19.85 -1.56 -15.15
C PHE A 436 -21.15 -1.25 -14.40
N LEU A 437 -22.23 -0.86 -15.09
CA LEU A 437 -23.49 -0.44 -14.43
C LEU A 437 -24.17 -1.59 -13.69
N THR A 438 -23.96 -2.82 -14.15
CA THR A 438 -24.49 -4.03 -13.49
C THR A 438 -23.54 -4.61 -12.44
N SER A 439 -22.30 -4.12 -12.37
CA SER A 439 -21.34 -4.53 -11.35
C SER A 439 -21.68 -3.94 -9.97
N PRO A 440 -21.25 -4.59 -8.87
CA PRO A 440 -21.39 -4.04 -7.52
C PRO A 440 -20.92 -2.59 -7.40
N HIS A 441 -19.78 -2.26 -8.00
CA HIS A 441 -19.24 -0.90 -7.97
C HIS A 441 -20.11 0.12 -8.71
N GLY A 442 -20.68 -0.23 -9.87
CA GLY A 442 -21.54 0.69 -10.62
C GLY A 442 -22.89 0.92 -9.94
N VAL A 443 -23.46 -0.13 -9.36
CA VAL A 443 -24.70 -0.02 -8.56
C VAL A 443 -24.47 0.89 -7.35
N LEU A 444 -23.40 0.65 -6.58
CA LEU A 444 -23.06 1.50 -5.43
C LEU A 444 -22.76 2.95 -5.86
N PHE A 445 -22.03 3.16 -6.96
CA PHE A 445 -21.76 4.51 -7.47
C PHE A 445 -23.06 5.26 -7.83
N SER A 446 -24.05 4.56 -8.37
CA SER A 446 -25.36 5.14 -8.68
C SER A 446 -26.10 5.55 -7.41
N HIS A 447 -26.12 4.70 -6.37
CA HIS A 447 -26.68 5.05 -5.06
C HIS A 447 -25.96 6.22 -4.39
N GLU A 448 -24.65 6.37 -4.59
CA GLU A 448 -23.90 7.51 -4.07
C GLU A 448 -24.29 8.83 -4.76
N LEU A 449 -24.57 8.79 -6.06
CA LEU A 449 -25.11 9.96 -6.79
C LEU A 449 -26.52 10.30 -6.29
N ASP A 450 -27.37 9.30 -6.07
CA ASP A 450 -28.72 9.51 -5.52
C ASP A 450 -28.65 10.11 -4.10
N ALA A 451 -27.72 9.62 -3.26
CA ALA A 451 -27.46 10.19 -1.94
C ALA A 451 -27.06 11.67 -2.02
N LEU A 452 -26.15 12.03 -2.93
CA LEU A 452 -25.78 13.43 -3.16
C LEU A 452 -26.97 14.30 -3.61
N GLU A 453 -27.84 13.77 -4.47
CA GLU A 453 -29.04 14.49 -4.90
C GLU A 453 -30.02 14.71 -3.73
N PHE A 454 -30.24 13.71 -2.87
CA PHE A 454 -31.03 13.88 -1.65
C PHE A 454 -30.42 14.93 -0.71
N GLU A 455 -29.08 14.94 -0.55
CA GLU A 455 -28.38 15.94 0.26
C GLU A 455 -28.55 17.36 -0.30
N ILE A 456 -28.36 17.53 -1.60
CA ILE A 456 -28.54 18.83 -2.29
C ILE A 456 -29.98 19.33 -2.13
N ASN A 457 -30.96 18.42 -2.23
CA ASN A 457 -32.39 18.74 -2.08
C ASN A 457 -32.84 18.83 -0.61
N GLN A 458 -31.97 18.53 0.36
CA GLN A 458 -32.27 18.46 1.80
C GLN A 458 -33.38 17.45 2.16
N GLU A 459 -33.45 16.34 1.43
CA GLU A 459 -34.41 15.25 1.58
C GLU A 459 -33.85 14.14 2.50
N TRP A 460 -33.67 14.48 3.79
CA TRP A 460 -32.95 13.62 4.74
C TRP A 460 -33.59 12.23 4.97
N GLN A 461 -34.92 12.12 4.86
CA GLN A 461 -35.60 10.83 5.01
C GLN A 461 -35.31 9.90 3.81
N GLY A 462 -35.28 10.47 2.60
CA GLY A 462 -34.90 9.74 1.38
C GLY A 462 -33.42 9.34 1.42
N LEU A 463 -32.56 10.25 1.89
CA LEU A 463 -31.13 9.98 2.10
C LEU A 463 -30.91 8.78 3.03
N VAL A 464 -31.53 8.75 4.20
CA VAL A 464 -31.41 7.63 5.15
C VAL A 464 -31.86 6.32 4.51
N SER A 465 -33.02 6.30 3.84
CA SER A 465 -33.52 5.09 3.17
C SER A 465 -32.56 4.60 2.07
N ASN A 466 -31.95 5.51 1.33
CA ASN A 466 -30.98 5.19 0.28
C ASN A 466 -29.67 4.64 0.87
N LEU A 467 -29.15 5.25 1.94
CA LEU A 467 -27.94 4.79 2.63
C LEU A 467 -28.14 3.42 3.29
N ASP A 468 -29.30 3.15 3.88
CA ASP A 468 -29.63 1.82 4.41
C ASP A 468 -29.63 0.75 3.31
N THR A 469 -30.24 1.06 2.16
CA THR A 469 -30.22 0.18 0.98
C THR A 469 -28.78 -0.05 0.50
N GLN A 470 -27.96 1.01 0.47
CA GLN A 470 -26.56 0.92 0.09
C GLN A 470 -25.79 -0.02 1.02
N LEU A 471 -25.99 0.08 2.34
CA LEU A 471 -25.36 -0.79 3.33
C LEU A 471 -25.79 -2.26 3.21
N GLU A 472 -27.05 -2.52 2.87
CA GLU A 472 -27.55 -3.87 2.58
C GLU A 472 -26.88 -4.47 1.34
N LEU A 473 -26.76 -3.69 0.26
CA LEU A 473 -26.06 -4.11 -0.95
C LEU A 473 -24.57 -4.37 -0.69
N MET A 474 -23.91 -3.51 0.09
CA MET A 474 -22.50 -3.72 0.47
C MET A 474 -22.32 -5.01 1.27
N ALA A 475 -23.24 -5.33 2.18
CA ALA A 475 -23.22 -6.60 2.89
C ALA A 475 -23.41 -7.80 1.94
N GLN A 476 -24.36 -7.70 1.00
CA GLN A 476 -24.60 -8.74 -0.01
C GLN A 476 -23.38 -8.99 -0.92
N TYR A 477 -22.64 -7.92 -1.25
CA TYR A 477 -21.44 -8.01 -2.09
C TYR A 477 -20.15 -8.32 -1.30
N GLY A 478 -20.22 -8.47 0.03
CA GLY A 478 -19.05 -8.71 0.87
C GLY A 478 -18.09 -7.51 0.98
N MET A 479 -18.60 -6.28 0.82
CA MET A 479 -17.84 -5.03 0.82
C MET A 479 -17.94 -4.27 2.16
N THR A 480 -18.11 -4.98 3.27
CA THR A 480 -18.37 -4.39 4.61
C THR A 480 -17.23 -3.50 5.11
N GLU A 481 -15.99 -3.79 4.74
CA GLU A 481 -14.82 -2.98 5.11
C GLU A 481 -14.85 -1.55 4.54
N SER A 482 -15.59 -1.34 3.45
CA SER A 482 -15.75 -0.02 2.81
C SER A 482 -16.98 0.74 3.34
N ALA A 483 -17.77 0.15 4.25
CA ALA A 483 -19.03 0.74 4.70
C ALA A 483 -18.85 1.96 5.63
N GLY A 484 -17.65 2.21 6.16
CA GLY A 484 -17.40 3.24 7.16
C GLY A 484 -17.81 4.65 6.71
N GLU A 485 -17.59 5.01 5.44
CA GLU A 485 -18.03 6.30 4.90
C GLU A 485 -19.57 6.38 4.83
N VAL A 486 -20.23 5.30 4.41
CA VAL A 486 -21.69 5.23 4.29
C VAL A 486 -22.34 5.30 5.68
N GLU A 487 -21.77 4.62 6.67
CA GLU A 487 -22.17 4.71 8.07
C GLU A 487 -21.99 6.15 8.60
N PHE A 488 -20.86 6.79 8.31
CA PHE A 488 -20.63 8.17 8.70
C PHE A 488 -21.64 9.15 8.08
N ARG A 489 -21.95 8.99 6.78
CA ARG A 489 -22.99 9.77 6.10
C ARG A 489 -24.39 9.50 6.65
N ALA A 490 -24.69 8.26 7.05
CA ALA A 490 -25.94 7.93 7.70
C ALA A 490 -26.05 8.64 9.06
N ALA A 491 -24.96 8.68 9.84
CA ALA A 491 -24.91 9.45 11.08
C ALA A 491 -25.19 10.94 10.85
N GLU A 492 -24.57 11.54 9.83
CA GLU A 492 -24.84 12.94 9.44
C GLU A 492 -26.31 13.16 9.09
N ALA A 493 -26.89 12.28 8.27
CA ALA A 493 -28.29 12.37 7.86
C ALA A 493 -29.26 12.30 9.06
N TYR A 494 -29.00 11.38 10.00
CA TYR A 494 -29.77 11.27 11.24
C TYR A 494 -29.58 12.47 12.17
N PHE A 495 -28.39 13.03 12.25
CA PHE A 495 -28.15 14.27 12.98
C PHE A 495 -28.97 15.43 12.40
N LEU A 496 -28.99 15.58 11.07
CA LEU A 496 -29.80 16.60 10.40
C LEU A 496 -31.31 16.38 10.59
N LEU A 497 -31.78 15.12 10.58
CA LEU A 497 -33.16 14.79 10.95
C LEU A 497 -33.48 15.14 12.41
N TYR A 498 -32.56 14.86 13.33
CA TYR A 498 -32.70 15.28 14.73
C TYR A 498 -32.82 16.79 14.84
N GLN A 499 -31.99 17.56 14.14
CA GLN A 499 -32.10 19.03 14.14
C GLN A 499 -33.46 19.52 13.61
N LYS A 500 -34.04 18.84 12.62
CA LYS A 500 -35.33 19.20 12.04
C LYS A 500 -36.53 18.82 12.92
N THR A 501 -36.42 17.73 13.68
CA THR A 501 -37.57 17.08 14.35
C THR A 501 -37.50 17.07 15.87
N HIS A 502 -36.31 17.29 16.44
CA HIS A 502 -35.97 17.15 17.86
C HIS A 502 -36.35 15.78 18.48
N ARG A 503 -36.52 14.73 17.67
CA ARG A 503 -36.81 13.38 18.14
C ARG A 503 -35.55 12.67 18.61
N GLN A 504 -35.53 12.27 19.88
CA GLN A 504 -34.38 11.57 20.49
C GLN A 504 -33.99 10.29 19.72
N ASP A 505 -34.95 9.57 19.14
CA ASP A 505 -34.68 8.37 18.33
C ASP A 505 -33.67 8.64 17.19
N HIS A 506 -33.73 9.82 16.55
CA HIS A 506 -32.78 10.17 15.48
C HIS A 506 -31.38 10.43 16.00
N LEU A 507 -31.24 11.01 17.20
CA LEU A 507 -29.94 11.22 17.83
C LEU A 507 -29.31 9.88 18.24
N VAL A 508 -30.12 8.96 18.76
CA VAL A 508 -29.67 7.59 19.06
C VAL A 508 -29.17 6.89 17.80
N SER A 509 -29.92 6.98 16.69
CA SER A 509 -29.46 6.45 15.39
C SER A 509 -28.16 7.10 14.93
N CYS A 510 -28.00 8.42 15.07
CA CYS A 510 -26.74 9.10 14.73
C CYS A 510 -25.55 8.50 15.49
N LEU A 511 -25.66 8.36 16.82
CA LEU A 511 -24.59 7.80 17.65
C LEU A 511 -24.31 6.34 17.28
N ARG A 512 -25.34 5.56 16.97
CA ARG A 512 -25.23 4.17 16.51
C ARG A 512 -24.41 4.03 15.23
N HIS A 513 -24.71 4.86 14.23
CA HIS A 513 -23.96 4.86 12.97
C HIS A 513 -22.51 5.33 13.16
N LEU A 514 -22.24 6.26 14.09
CA LEU A 514 -20.87 6.61 14.48
C LEU A 514 -20.13 5.43 15.14
N ASP A 515 -20.81 4.64 15.98
CA ASP A 515 -20.23 3.44 16.59
C ASP A 515 -19.91 2.35 15.57
N LEU A 516 -20.79 2.13 14.60
CA LEU A 516 -20.51 1.20 13.49
C LEU A 516 -19.33 1.67 12.64
N ALA A 517 -19.27 2.95 12.29
CA ALA A 517 -18.11 3.52 11.59
C ALA A 517 -16.83 3.37 12.42
N LYS A 518 -16.92 3.55 13.75
CA LYS A 518 -15.80 3.40 14.68
C LYS A 518 -15.32 1.94 14.74
N ALA A 519 -16.24 0.97 14.77
CA ALA A 519 -15.90 -0.45 14.72
C ALA A 519 -15.15 -0.80 13.43
N ILE A 520 -15.60 -0.31 12.27
CA ILE A 520 -14.88 -0.48 11.00
C ILE A 520 -13.48 0.15 11.08
N ALA A 521 -13.35 1.34 11.66
CA ALA A 521 -12.06 2.00 11.84
C ALA A 521 -11.12 1.24 12.78
N MET A 522 -11.64 0.65 13.86
CA MET A 522 -10.88 -0.21 14.77
C MET A 522 -10.42 -1.49 14.07
N GLU A 523 -11.32 -2.17 13.35
CA GLU A 523 -11.00 -3.40 12.62
C GLU A 523 -9.98 -3.16 11.50
N GLY A 524 -10.09 -2.03 10.81
CA GLY A 524 -9.16 -1.64 9.75
C GLY A 524 -7.81 -1.13 10.24
N GLY A 525 -7.69 -0.77 11.53
CA GLY A 525 -6.52 -0.09 12.08
C GLY A 525 -6.42 1.39 11.68
N TYR A 526 -7.52 2.04 11.34
CA TYR A 526 -7.57 3.43 10.90
C TYR A 526 -7.52 4.39 12.10
N HIS A 527 -6.36 4.49 12.76
CA HIS A 527 -6.20 5.25 14.02
C HIS A 527 -6.59 6.73 13.92
N GLY A 528 -6.35 7.37 12.76
CA GLY A 528 -6.78 8.74 12.51
C GLY A 528 -8.30 8.90 12.47
N ASP A 529 -9.00 7.97 11.82
CA ASP A 529 -10.46 8.00 11.73
C ASP A 529 -11.10 7.58 13.03
N LEU A 530 -10.52 6.61 13.74
CA LEU A 530 -10.90 6.23 15.08
C LEU A 530 -10.87 7.43 16.06
N CYS A 531 -9.81 8.25 15.99
CA CYS A 531 -9.70 9.47 16.76
C CYS A 531 -10.78 10.51 16.37
N ARG A 532 -11.02 10.71 15.06
CA ARG A 532 -12.02 11.67 14.56
C ARG A 532 -13.45 11.26 14.90
N LEU A 533 -13.76 9.97 14.82
CA LEU A 533 -15.06 9.42 15.17
C LEU A 533 -15.30 9.53 16.68
N SER A 534 -14.29 9.27 17.51
CA SER A 534 -14.37 9.47 18.96
C SER A 534 -14.59 10.95 19.31
N LEU A 535 -13.87 11.86 18.65
CA LEU A 535 -14.07 13.30 18.74
C LEU A 535 -15.51 13.70 18.33
N MET A 536 -16.03 13.14 17.24
CA MET A 536 -17.39 13.40 16.76
C MET A 536 -18.44 12.92 17.76
N LYS A 537 -18.30 11.70 18.31
CA LYS A 537 -19.19 11.20 19.37
C LYS A 537 -19.20 12.13 20.58
N GLY A 538 -18.02 12.61 21.01
CA GLY A 538 -17.90 13.57 22.11
C GLY A 538 -18.68 14.86 21.86
N LEU A 539 -18.61 15.40 20.65
CA LEU A 539 -19.33 16.64 20.31
C LEU A 539 -20.84 16.44 20.13
N VAL A 540 -21.27 15.32 19.55
CA VAL A 540 -22.70 14.97 19.47
C VAL A 540 -23.28 14.74 20.86
N ALA A 541 -22.52 14.10 21.77
CA ALA A 541 -22.89 13.96 23.18
C ALA A 541 -22.95 15.31 23.90
N ALA A 542 -21.99 16.21 23.66
CA ALA A 542 -22.01 17.56 24.23
C ALA A 542 -23.22 18.36 23.73
N TYR A 543 -23.56 18.23 22.45
CA TYR A 543 -24.73 18.88 21.85
C TYR A 543 -26.05 18.39 22.46
N SER A 544 -26.13 17.11 22.83
CA SER A 544 -27.32 16.54 23.49
C SER A 544 -27.39 16.79 25.00
N GLY A 545 -26.40 17.47 25.58
CA GLY A 545 -26.33 17.77 27.01
C GLY A 545 -25.77 16.64 27.87
N ALA A 546 -25.30 15.54 27.27
CA ALA A 546 -24.68 14.41 27.96
C ALA A 546 -23.18 14.69 28.24
N TYR A 547 -22.91 15.70 29.07
CA TYR A 547 -21.55 16.23 29.29
C TYR A 547 -20.54 15.22 29.84
N ASP A 548 -20.97 14.30 30.70
CA ASP A 548 -20.06 13.28 31.25
C ASP A 548 -19.62 12.28 30.17
N ARG A 549 -20.55 11.88 29.28
CA ARG A 549 -20.22 11.05 28.10
C ARG A 549 -19.38 11.82 27.09
N ALA A 550 -19.69 13.10 26.87
CA ALA A 550 -18.91 13.96 26.01
C ALA A 550 -17.45 14.01 26.46
N ARG A 551 -17.21 14.19 27.77
CA ARG A 551 -15.87 14.14 28.35
C ARG A 551 -15.18 12.81 28.07
N ALA A 552 -15.84 11.69 28.36
CA ALA A 552 -15.26 10.36 28.17
C ALA A 552 -14.79 10.13 26.72
N HIS A 553 -15.61 10.47 25.73
CA HIS A 553 -15.25 10.32 24.31
C HIS A 553 -14.13 11.29 23.86
N LEU A 554 -14.07 12.49 24.42
CA LEU A 554 -13.00 13.45 24.13
C LEU A 554 -11.67 13.01 24.76
N GLU A 555 -11.69 12.48 25.98
CA GLU A 555 -10.52 11.90 26.64
C GLU A 555 -9.99 10.68 25.88
N GLU A 556 -10.90 9.82 25.40
CA GLU A 556 -10.56 8.70 24.51
C GLU A 556 -9.87 9.20 23.23
N ALA A 557 -10.42 10.23 22.57
CA ALA A 557 -9.81 10.81 21.37
C ALA A 557 -8.41 11.36 21.64
N VAL A 558 -8.18 12.00 22.78
CA VAL A 558 -6.85 12.48 23.19
C VAL A 558 -5.89 11.32 23.44
N GLY A 559 -6.34 10.24 24.08
CA GLY A 559 -5.55 9.03 24.31
C GLY A 559 -5.10 8.38 23.01
N LEU A 560 -6.06 8.12 22.11
CA LEU A 560 -5.81 7.55 20.79
C LEU A 560 -4.83 8.42 19.98
N ALA A 561 -5.01 9.73 19.97
CA ALA A 561 -4.12 10.62 19.24
C ALA A 561 -2.69 10.57 19.79
N ARG A 562 -2.53 10.52 21.11
CA ARG A 562 -1.22 10.44 21.77
C ARG A 562 -0.53 9.11 21.49
N ASP A 563 -1.24 8.00 21.67
CA ASP A 563 -0.69 6.65 21.52
C ASP A 563 -0.22 6.38 20.08
N HIS A 564 -0.86 7.04 19.11
CA HIS A 564 -0.52 6.94 17.68
C HIS A 564 0.27 8.14 17.13
N GLY A 565 0.74 9.06 17.98
CA GLY A 565 1.59 10.19 17.57
C GLY A 565 0.91 11.23 16.66
N LEU A 566 -0.42 11.34 16.70
CA LEU A 566 -1.24 12.22 15.88
C LEU A 566 -1.35 13.63 16.48
N GLN A 567 -0.24 14.37 16.54
CA GLN A 567 -0.11 15.64 17.27
C GLN A 567 -1.23 16.65 16.96
N SER A 568 -1.55 16.86 15.68
CA SER A 568 -2.61 17.81 15.28
C SER A 568 -4.01 17.41 15.78
N LEU A 569 -4.32 16.11 15.79
CA LEU A 569 -5.60 15.61 16.31
C LEU A 569 -5.63 15.63 17.83
N GLU A 570 -4.49 15.39 18.49
CA GLU A 570 -4.37 15.52 19.94
C GLU A 570 -4.67 16.97 20.38
N GLU A 571 -4.04 17.96 19.73
CA GLU A 571 -4.29 19.38 19.97
C GLU A 571 -5.77 19.73 19.74
N GLN A 572 -6.35 19.25 18.64
CA GLN A 572 -7.76 19.48 18.33
C GLN A 572 -8.69 18.90 19.40
N ALA A 573 -8.46 17.64 19.82
CA ALA A 573 -9.28 16.97 20.81
C ALA A 573 -9.14 17.63 22.20
N ARG A 574 -7.92 18.02 22.60
CA ARG A 574 -7.67 18.77 23.84
C ARG A 574 -8.38 20.12 23.84
N ALA A 575 -8.33 20.86 22.73
CA ALA A 575 -9.03 22.14 22.62
C ALA A 575 -10.56 22.00 22.79
N GLN A 576 -11.15 20.92 22.27
CA GLN A 576 -12.58 20.64 22.50
C GLN A 576 -12.87 20.24 23.95
N LEU A 577 -12.00 19.45 24.58
CA LEU A 577 -12.12 19.05 25.98
C LEU A 577 -12.04 20.26 26.93
N GLU A 578 -11.08 21.16 26.71
CA GLU A 578 -10.96 22.42 27.46
C GLU A 578 -12.17 23.36 27.24
N SER A 579 -12.69 23.39 26.00
CA SER A 579 -13.93 24.13 25.71
C SER A 579 -15.15 23.53 26.41
N LEU A 580 -15.17 22.22 26.68
CA LEU A 580 -16.25 21.56 27.41
C LEU A 580 -16.22 21.96 28.90
N ASP A 581 -15.02 22.04 29.48
CA ASP A 581 -14.79 22.37 30.89
C ASP A 581 -15.10 23.84 31.22
N SER A 582 -14.77 24.74 30.29
CA SER A 582 -14.96 26.19 30.46
C SER A 582 -16.38 26.68 30.23
N LYS A 583 -17.25 25.91 29.54
CA LYS A 583 -18.58 26.35 29.07
C LYS A 583 -19.75 25.59 29.68
N ARG A 584 -19.69 25.24 30.98
CA ARG A 584 -20.90 24.83 31.73
C ARG A 584 -21.94 25.98 31.70
N GLY A 585 -22.81 26.01 30.70
CA GLY A 585 -24.07 26.75 30.73
C GLY A 585 -24.43 27.68 29.56
N THR A 586 -23.57 27.99 28.59
CA THR A 586 -23.94 29.00 27.55
C THR A 586 -23.37 28.72 26.15
N GLU A 587 -24.28 28.74 25.16
CA GLU A 587 -24.11 28.71 23.69
C GLU A 587 -24.19 27.35 22.94
N SER A 588 -25.40 26.76 22.92
CA SER A 588 -25.78 25.64 22.03
C SER A 588 -25.51 25.89 20.54
N THR A 589 -25.63 27.14 20.07
CA THR A 589 -25.51 27.51 18.64
C THR A 589 -24.08 27.40 18.12
N ARG A 590 -23.07 27.59 18.99
CA ARG A 590 -21.65 27.46 18.61
C ARG A 590 -21.20 26.00 18.53
N LEU A 591 -21.72 25.13 19.39
CA LEU A 591 -21.51 23.68 19.30
C LEU A 591 -22.14 23.11 18.02
N GLU A 592 -23.32 23.60 17.66
CA GLU A 592 -24.01 23.19 16.43
C GLU A 592 -23.17 23.45 15.17
N SER A 593 -22.61 24.65 15.03
CA SER A 593 -21.80 25.00 13.87
C SER A 593 -20.51 24.19 13.80
N VAL A 594 -19.92 23.85 14.95
CA VAL A 594 -18.73 22.99 15.04
C VAL A 594 -19.05 21.56 14.61
N VAL A 595 -20.15 20.97 15.09
CA VAL A 595 -20.58 19.61 14.71
C VAL A 595 -20.85 19.54 13.20
N ARG A 596 -21.62 20.50 12.66
CA ARG A 596 -21.91 20.57 11.21
C ARG A 596 -20.65 20.77 10.37
N ALA A 597 -19.74 21.65 10.80
CA ALA A 597 -18.49 21.87 10.09
C ALA A 597 -17.63 20.60 10.05
N MET A 598 -17.60 19.83 11.13
CA MET A 598 -16.86 18.58 11.16
C MET A 598 -17.50 17.48 10.32
N PHE A 599 -18.82 17.33 10.32
CA PHE A 599 -19.49 16.41 9.40
C PHE A 599 -19.12 16.73 7.95
N LYS A 600 -19.27 18.00 7.55
CA LYS A 600 -18.90 18.46 6.21
C LYS A 600 -17.42 18.25 5.87
N ARG A 601 -16.52 18.34 6.85
CA ARG A 601 -15.07 18.12 6.63
C ARG A 601 -14.75 16.64 6.42
N LEU A 602 -15.41 15.77 7.18
CA LEU A 602 -15.08 14.33 7.27
C LEU A 602 -15.79 13.46 6.22
N SER A 603 -16.89 13.91 5.60
CA SER A 603 -17.49 13.20 4.46
C SER A 603 -16.54 13.21 3.25
N PHE A 604 -16.41 12.07 2.55
CA PHE A 604 -15.51 11.84 1.41
C PHE A 604 -14.00 11.72 1.72
N GLY A 605 -13.63 11.32 2.93
CA GLY A 605 -12.26 10.88 3.24
C GLY A 605 -11.94 9.52 2.61
N LYS A 606 -10.75 9.34 2.02
CA LYS A 606 -10.31 8.02 1.57
C LYS A 606 -9.85 7.23 2.79
N ASN A 607 -10.37 6.02 2.97
CA ASN A 607 -9.82 5.08 3.95
C ASN A 607 -8.49 4.54 3.40
N GLU A 608 -7.51 4.38 4.28
CA GLU A 608 -6.31 3.58 3.97
C GLU A 608 -6.73 2.15 3.60
N PRO A 609 -5.97 1.42 2.77
CA PRO A 609 -6.31 0.05 2.45
C PRO A 609 -6.32 -0.79 3.75
N PRO A 610 -7.37 -1.59 3.99
CA PRO A 610 -7.51 -2.35 5.22
C PRO A 610 -6.31 -3.28 5.42
N SER A 611 -5.85 -3.40 6.66
CA SER A 611 -5.22 -4.66 7.07
C SER A 611 -6.33 -5.71 7.09
N THR A 612 -6.13 -6.86 6.44
CA THR A 612 -7.16 -7.91 6.36
C THR A 612 -7.44 -8.43 7.78
N PRO A 613 -8.61 -8.13 8.37
CA PRO A 613 -8.89 -8.57 9.73
C PRO A 613 -9.30 -10.03 9.68
N LYS A 614 -8.82 -10.86 10.61
CA LYS A 614 -9.41 -12.19 10.85
C LYS A 614 -10.87 -12.02 11.33
N PRO A 615 -11.81 -12.93 11.06
CA PRO A 615 -13.15 -12.84 11.65
C PRO A 615 -13.07 -12.76 13.19
N ALA A 616 -13.79 -11.83 13.81
CA ALA A 616 -13.86 -11.75 15.27
C ALA A 616 -14.63 -12.95 15.84
N ALA A 617 -14.15 -13.50 16.94
CA ALA A 617 -14.82 -14.58 17.64
C ALA A 617 -15.86 -14.03 18.63
N ILE A 618 -17.11 -14.42 18.46
CA ILE A 618 -18.19 -14.05 19.39
C ILE A 618 -18.22 -15.09 20.52
N HIS A 619 -18.02 -14.63 21.76
CA HIS A 619 -17.94 -15.49 22.93
C HIS A 619 -19.30 -15.72 23.57
N ALA A 620 -20.11 -14.67 23.69
CA ALA A 620 -21.45 -14.71 24.26
C ALA A 620 -22.36 -13.61 23.70
N LEU A 621 -23.67 -13.87 23.70
CA LEU A 621 -24.70 -12.94 23.23
C LEU A 621 -25.92 -13.03 24.16
N TRP A 622 -26.47 -11.88 24.53
CA TRP A 622 -27.75 -11.77 25.22
C TRP A 622 -28.69 -10.90 24.40
N ILE A 623 -29.97 -11.28 24.35
CA ILE A 623 -31.05 -10.47 23.78
C ILE A 623 -32.22 -10.49 24.76
N GLY A 624 -32.72 -9.32 25.12
CA GLY A 624 -33.88 -9.18 25.98
C GLY A 624 -34.65 -7.89 25.77
N ASP A 625 -35.71 -7.71 26.55
CA ASP A 625 -36.51 -6.48 26.54
C ASP A 625 -36.27 -5.63 27.80
N ARG A 626 -36.63 -4.34 27.72
CA ARG A 626 -36.44 -3.41 28.85
C ARG A 626 -37.28 -3.74 30.08
N LYS A 627 -38.33 -4.57 29.93
CA LYS A 627 -39.20 -5.03 31.02
C LYS A 627 -38.80 -6.38 31.60
N GLN A 628 -37.70 -6.98 31.10
CA GLN A 628 -37.21 -8.31 31.45
C GLN A 628 -38.25 -9.45 31.29
N SER A 629 -39.25 -9.26 30.44
CA SER A 629 -40.19 -10.33 30.06
C SER A 629 -39.59 -11.29 29.03
N LEU A 630 -38.58 -10.84 28.27
CA LEU A 630 -37.79 -11.63 27.34
C LEU A 630 -36.32 -11.54 27.76
N SER A 631 -35.67 -12.69 27.91
CA SER A 631 -34.24 -12.77 28.18
C SER A 631 -33.69 -14.09 27.65
N VAL A 632 -32.90 -14.03 26.58
CA VAL A 632 -32.32 -15.20 25.92
C VAL A 632 -30.81 -15.07 25.86
N PHE A 633 -30.10 -16.11 26.29
CA PHE A 633 -28.64 -16.15 26.36
C PHE A 633 -28.06 -17.17 25.40
N PHE A 634 -26.95 -16.82 24.78
CA PHE A 634 -26.17 -17.67 23.90
C PHE A 634 -24.69 -17.61 24.27
N THR A 635 -24.00 -18.74 24.15
CA THR A 635 -22.54 -18.81 24.37
C THR A 635 -21.88 -19.66 23.29
N SER A 636 -20.61 -19.37 23.01
CA SER A 636 -19.77 -20.20 22.17
C SER A 636 -19.43 -21.53 22.85
N ARG A 637 -19.23 -22.59 22.06
CA ARG A 637 -18.74 -23.88 22.57
C ARG A 637 -17.27 -23.76 22.99
N GLY A 638 -16.96 -24.00 24.27
CA GLY A 638 -15.58 -24.04 24.76
C GLY A 638 -15.45 -24.07 26.28
N GLU A 639 -14.24 -24.33 26.80
CA GLU A 639 -13.97 -24.44 28.24
C GLU A 639 -14.29 -23.15 29.02
N GLN A 640 -14.23 -21.98 28.37
CA GLN A 640 -14.51 -20.68 28.98
C GLN A 640 -15.97 -20.20 28.83
N SER A 641 -16.86 -21.00 28.23
CA SER A 641 -18.27 -20.62 27.98
C SER A 641 -18.99 -20.11 29.24
N LYS A 642 -18.85 -20.80 30.37
CA LYS A 642 -19.46 -20.41 31.65
C LYS A 642 -18.91 -19.09 32.19
N THR A 643 -17.63 -18.81 31.98
CA THR A 643 -16.98 -17.57 32.41
C THR A 643 -17.47 -16.39 31.58
N HIS A 644 -17.56 -16.54 30.26
CA HIS A 644 -18.11 -15.51 29.38
C HIS A 644 -19.59 -15.25 29.67
N GLN A 645 -20.36 -16.30 29.99
CA GLN A 645 -21.75 -16.14 30.43
C GLN A 645 -21.87 -15.32 31.72
N ALA A 646 -21.08 -15.66 32.75
CA ALA A 646 -21.10 -14.94 34.02
C ALA A 646 -20.69 -13.47 33.85
N TYR A 647 -19.69 -13.21 33.00
CA TYR A 647 -19.28 -11.85 32.66
C TYR A 647 -20.39 -11.08 31.94
N LEU A 648 -21.00 -11.68 30.91
CA LEU A 648 -22.12 -11.09 30.18
C LEU A 648 -23.31 -10.79 31.10
N ASN A 649 -23.66 -11.70 32.02
CA ASN A 649 -24.69 -11.45 33.02
C ASN A 649 -24.37 -10.21 33.87
N GLY A 650 -23.14 -10.10 34.36
CA GLY A 650 -22.71 -8.93 35.14
C GLY A 650 -22.81 -7.63 34.35
N VAL A 651 -22.47 -7.65 33.06
CA VAL A 651 -22.63 -6.50 32.17
C VAL A 651 -24.11 -6.15 31.98
N VAL A 652 -24.96 -7.14 31.69
CA VAL A 652 -26.41 -6.93 31.49
C VAL A 652 -27.08 -6.40 32.77
N ASP A 653 -26.74 -6.93 33.94
CA ASP A 653 -27.26 -6.47 35.22
C ASP A 653 -26.82 -5.04 35.53
N ALA A 654 -25.54 -4.72 35.30
CA ALA A 654 -25.02 -3.37 35.47
C ALA A 654 -25.70 -2.38 34.50
N TRP A 655 -25.94 -2.81 33.26
CA TRP A 655 -26.54 -1.95 32.24
C TRP A 655 -28.03 -1.70 32.49
N THR A 656 -28.79 -2.75 32.80
CA THR A 656 -30.23 -2.65 33.04
C THR A 656 -30.58 -1.93 34.34
N SER A 657 -29.67 -1.86 35.31
CA SER A 657 -29.85 -1.13 36.56
C SER A 657 -29.64 0.39 36.47
N HIS A 658 -29.12 0.90 35.36
CA HIS A 658 -28.96 2.34 35.14
C HIS A 658 -30.21 2.97 34.50
N ALA A 659 -30.59 4.17 34.93
CA ALA A 659 -31.82 4.84 34.48
C ALA A 659 -31.75 5.36 33.02
N ASP A 660 -30.56 5.43 32.43
CA ASP A 660 -30.31 6.06 31.12
C ASP A 660 -29.82 5.05 30.08
N THR A 661 -30.58 3.95 29.92
CA THR A 661 -30.38 2.85 28.94
C THR A 661 -30.73 3.23 27.50
N THR A 662 -30.87 4.52 27.24
CA THR A 662 -31.32 5.08 25.95
C THR A 662 -30.20 5.11 24.90
N TYR A 663 -28.95 4.89 25.29
CA TYR A 663 -27.78 5.05 24.44
C TYR A 663 -27.12 3.71 24.11
N ILE A 664 -26.55 3.65 22.91
CA ILE A 664 -25.79 2.51 22.38
C ILE A 664 -24.32 2.77 22.74
N GLU A 665 -23.64 1.75 23.29
CA GLU A 665 -22.24 1.86 23.70
C GLU A 665 -21.44 0.63 23.29
N SER A 666 -20.17 0.88 23.04
CA SER A 666 -19.16 -0.09 22.67
C SER A 666 -17.93 0.20 23.53
N PHE A 667 -17.41 -0.80 24.25
CA PHE A 667 -16.24 -0.61 25.12
C PHE A 667 -15.41 -1.88 25.27
N SER A 668 -14.14 -1.71 25.63
CA SER A 668 -13.24 -2.81 25.93
C SER A 668 -13.32 -3.21 27.40
N GLY A 669 -13.60 -4.48 27.62
CA GLY A 669 -13.74 -5.09 28.94
C GLY A 669 -12.63 -6.09 29.27
N THR A 670 -12.65 -6.66 30.47
CA THR A 670 -11.63 -7.61 30.93
C THR A 670 -11.68 -8.96 30.22
N MET A 671 -12.82 -9.31 29.61
CA MET A 671 -13.06 -10.58 28.92
C MET A 671 -13.23 -10.39 27.40
N GLY A 672 -12.79 -9.25 26.87
CA GLY A 672 -12.97 -8.86 25.49
C GLY A 672 -13.83 -7.61 25.33
N ASP A 673 -14.12 -7.29 24.09
CA ASP A 673 -14.90 -6.14 23.68
C ASP A 673 -16.40 -6.42 23.83
N VAL A 674 -17.13 -5.39 24.25
CA VAL A 674 -18.57 -5.45 24.52
C VAL A 674 -19.30 -4.52 23.57
N ILE A 675 -20.24 -5.07 22.81
CA ILE A 675 -21.12 -4.32 21.90
C ILE A 675 -22.53 -4.33 22.48
N ILE A 676 -23.10 -3.16 22.75
CA ILE A 676 -24.47 -3.01 23.26
C ILE A 676 -25.31 -2.30 22.22
N GLU A 677 -26.36 -2.95 21.75
CA GLU A 677 -27.32 -2.40 20.80
C GLU A 677 -28.71 -2.35 21.42
N ALA A 678 -29.48 -1.32 21.08
CA ALA A 678 -30.85 -1.17 21.56
C ALA A 678 -31.78 -0.78 20.42
N SER A 679 -33.01 -1.28 20.49
CA SER A 679 -34.13 -0.87 19.63
C SER A 679 -35.21 -0.18 20.48
N ARG A 680 -36.43 -0.04 19.95
CA ARG A 680 -37.50 0.68 20.66
C ARG A 680 -37.79 0.06 22.03
N ASP A 681 -37.78 -1.26 22.07
CA ASP A 681 -38.28 -2.03 23.21
C ASP A 681 -37.34 -3.22 23.55
N CYS A 682 -36.42 -3.60 22.66
CA CYS A 682 -35.42 -4.66 22.89
C CYS A 682 -34.01 -4.07 23.09
N MET A 683 -33.13 -4.89 23.66
CA MET A 683 -31.71 -4.64 23.81
C MET A 683 -30.93 -5.94 23.56
N GLY A 684 -29.72 -5.83 23.06
CA GLY A 684 -28.80 -6.94 22.93
C GLY A 684 -27.39 -6.55 23.36
N VAL A 685 -26.65 -7.52 23.91
CA VAL A 685 -25.27 -7.35 24.37
C VAL A 685 -24.43 -8.50 23.83
N ILE A 686 -23.35 -8.20 23.14
CA ILE A 686 -22.38 -9.15 22.62
C ILE A 686 -21.06 -8.99 23.38
N VAL A 687 -20.44 -10.12 23.72
CA VAL A 687 -19.03 -10.19 24.15
C VAL A 687 -18.24 -10.89 23.05
N CYS A 688 -17.20 -10.23 22.53
CA CYS A 688 -16.35 -10.72 21.46
C CYS A 688 -14.87 -10.48 21.78
N ASP A 689 -13.98 -11.23 21.13
CA ASP A 689 -12.52 -11.09 21.32
C ASP A 689 -11.99 -9.70 20.92
N ARG A 690 -12.68 -9.03 20.00
CA ARG A 690 -12.42 -7.67 19.54
C ARG A 690 -13.67 -7.07 18.89
N MET A 691 -13.72 -5.74 18.77
CA MET A 691 -14.81 -5.02 18.12
C MET A 691 -15.08 -5.53 16.72
N ASN A 692 -16.36 -5.69 16.40
CA ASN A 692 -16.78 -6.28 15.14
C ASN A 692 -17.98 -5.59 14.51
N TYR A 693 -17.78 -4.97 13.35
CA TYR A 693 -18.82 -4.26 12.62
C TYR A 693 -19.96 -5.20 12.22
N THR A 694 -19.64 -6.38 11.67
CA THR A 694 -20.64 -7.33 11.19
C THR A 694 -21.53 -7.85 12.32
N ALA A 695 -20.96 -8.09 13.51
CA ALA A 695 -21.69 -8.52 14.68
C ALA A 695 -22.66 -7.43 15.18
N GLY A 696 -22.19 -6.18 15.31
CA GLY A 696 -23.03 -5.04 15.68
C GLY A 696 -24.18 -4.83 14.68
N ARG A 697 -23.87 -4.77 13.38
CA ARG A 697 -24.87 -4.62 12.30
C ARG A 697 -25.89 -5.75 12.30
N THR A 698 -25.44 -6.98 12.50
CA THR A 698 -26.30 -8.18 12.58
C THR A 698 -27.23 -8.09 13.79
N LEU A 699 -26.70 -7.71 14.95
CA LEU A 699 -27.50 -7.53 16.16
C LEU A 699 -28.59 -6.48 15.94
N GLN A 700 -28.27 -5.33 15.34
CA GLN A 700 -29.27 -4.30 15.01
C GLN A 700 -30.39 -4.82 14.11
N ARG A 701 -30.06 -5.64 13.11
CA ARG A 701 -31.06 -6.28 12.24
C ARG A 701 -31.98 -7.20 13.05
N ILE A 702 -31.42 -8.05 13.91
CA ILE A 702 -32.18 -8.96 14.77
C ILE A 702 -33.14 -8.17 15.67
N LEU A 703 -32.65 -7.14 16.37
CA LEU A 703 -33.48 -6.31 17.24
C LEU A 703 -34.61 -5.61 16.46
N SER A 704 -34.33 -5.11 15.26
CA SER A 704 -35.32 -4.48 14.39
C SER A 704 -36.38 -5.45 13.88
N GLU A 705 -36.00 -6.68 13.55
CA GLU A 705 -36.94 -7.74 13.17
C GLU A 705 -37.83 -8.15 14.36
N LEU A 706 -37.27 -8.20 15.57
CA LEU A 706 -38.03 -8.47 16.80
C LEU A 706 -39.03 -7.36 17.12
N ASP A 707 -38.65 -6.10 16.90
CA ASP A 707 -39.58 -4.96 17.08
C ASP A 707 -40.80 -5.05 16.16
N ARG A 708 -40.63 -5.62 14.96
CA ARG A 708 -41.72 -5.81 13.97
C ARG A 708 -42.46 -7.12 14.13
N PHE A 709 -42.04 -8.00 15.05
CA PHE A 709 -42.61 -9.33 15.20
C PHE A 709 -44.00 -9.27 15.85
N PRO A 710 -45.07 -9.77 15.18
CA PRO A 710 -46.45 -9.59 15.67
C PRO A 710 -46.73 -10.25 17.03
N LEU A 711 -46.10 -11.39 17.33
CA LEU A 711 -46.33 -12.17 18.56
C LEU A 711 -45.33 -11.84 19.67
N ARG A 712 -44.61 -10.73 19.55
CA ARG A 712 -43.57 -10.32 20.51
C ARG A 712 -44.06 -10.22 21.96
N ALA A 713 -45.32 -9.86 22.16
CA ALA A 713 -45.91 -9.76 23.50
C ALA A 713 -46.03 -11.12 24.22
N ILE A 714 -45.79 -12.24 23.51
CA ILE A 714 -45.79 -13.60 24.05
C ILE A 714 -44.31 -14.01 24.23
N PRO A 715 -43.79 -14.11 25.46
CA PRO A 715 -42.36 -14.36 25.72
C PRO A 715 -41.81 -15.62 25.04
N GLU A 716 -42.57 -16.72 25.03
CA GLU A 716 -42.15 -17.99 24.41
C GLU A 716 -41.99 -17.87 22.89
N GLU A 717 -42.93 -17.21 22.21
CA GLU A 717 -42.87 -16.96 20.76
C GLU A 717 -41.74 -15.98 20.42
N ALA A 718 -41.54 -14.95 21.24
CA ALA A 718 -40.45 -14.00 21.08
C ALA A 718 -39.09 -14.68 21.26
N ALA A 719 -38.92 -15.53 22.29
CA ALA A 719 -37.71 -16.30 22.52
C ALA A 719 -37.44 -17.30 21.37
N GLY A 720 -38.48 -17.99 20.90
CA GLY A 720 -38.40 -18.86 19.72
C GLY A 720 -37.94 -18.10 18.47
N ARG A 721 -38.47 -16.89 18.24
CA ARG A 721 -38.04 -16.03 17.12
C ARG A 721 -36.57 -15.58 17.28
N VAL A 722 -36.16 -15.17 18.48
CA VAL A 722 -34.75 -14.82 18.77
C VAL A 722 -33.83 -15.98 18.40
N LYS A 723 -34.17 -17.19 18.83
CA LYS A 723 -33.38 -18.40 18.55
C LYS A 723 -33.17 -18.65 17.05
N ILE A 724 -34.22 -18.51 16.25
CA ILE A 724 -34.16 -18.68 14.79
C ILE A 724 -33.24 -17.61 14.18
N LEU A 725 -33.40 -16.36 14.60
CA LEU A 725 -32.62 -15.24 14.07
C LEU A 725 -31.13 -15.33 14.44
N VAL A 726 -30.81 -15.67 15.68
CA VAL A 726 -29.44 -15.86 16.14
C VAL A 726 -28.79 -17.05 15.44
N SER A 727 -29.47 -18.20 15.37
CA SER A 727 -28.91 -19.41 14.75
C SER A 727 -28.66 -19.28 13.25
N SER A 728 -29.40 -18.39 12.57
CA SER A 728 -29.20 -18.10 11.14
C SER A 728 -28.17 -17.02 10.86
N SER A 729 -27.75 -16.26 11.88
CA SER A 729 -26.91 -15.08 11.70
C SER A 729 -25.55 -15.16 12.40
N PHE A 730 -25.43 -16.00 13.43
CA PHE A 730 -24.19 -16.23 14.18
C PHE A 730 -23.85 -17.72 14.19
N GLU A 731 -22.70 -18.07 13.65
CA GLU A 731 -22.21 -19.46 13.67
C GLU A 731 -21.62 -19.82 15.05
N GLY A 732 -21.90 -21.05 15.51
CA GLY A 732 -21.24 -21.63 16.69
C GLY A 732 -21.75 -21.17 18.06
N LEU A 733 -22.81 -20.34 18.11
CA LEU A 733 -23.49 -19.96 19.34
C LEU A 733 -24.59 -20.97 19.71
N GLU A 734 -24.62 -21.38 20.97
CA GLU A 734 -25.66 -22.24 21.53
C GLU A 734 -26.44 -21.53 22.63
N GLU A 735 -27.76 -21.72 22.63
CA GLU A 735 -28.64 -21.22 23.67
C GLU A 735 -28.29 -21.87 25.02
N VAL A 736 -28.17 -21.05 26.05
CA VAL A 736 -28.03 -21.55 27.41
C VAL A 736 -29.43 -21.80 27.97
N ASN A 737 -29.83 -23.07 28.02
CA ASN A 737 -31.07 -23.46 28.69
C ASN A 737 -30.97 -23.07 30.18
N GLY A 738 -31.81 -22.14 30.61
CA GLY A 738 -31.88 -21.69 32.00
C GLY A 738 -32.18 -22.85 32.96
N GLY A 739 -31.41 -22.91 34.04
CA GLY A 739 -31.77 -23.60 35.28
C GLY A 739 -32.31 -22.61 36.29
#